data_AF-A0A3M0J9N2-F1
#
_entry.id   AF-A0A3M0J9N2-F1
#
_cell.length_a   1.000
_cell.length_b   1.000
_cell.length_c   1.000
_cell.angle_alpha   90.00
_cell.angle_beta   90.00
_cell.angle_gamma   90.00
#
_symmetry.space_group_name_H-M   'P 1'
#
loop_
_entity.id
_entity.type
_entity.pdbx_description
1 polymer ?
#
loop_
_entity_poly.entity_id
_entity_poly.type
_entity_poly.pdbx_seq_one_letter_code
_entity_poly.pdbx_strand_id
1 'polypeptide(L)'
;MSGEGTAGDQVSGSRTAEYVPEKVKKAEKKLEENPYDLDAWSILIREAQNQPIDKARKTYERLVAQFPSSGRFWKLYIEAEIKAKNYDKVEKGMGRNLGDKSVWGFSVRALIHNQHLEDIKASLIELAGEKMAQAYDFALDKIGMEIMSYQIWVDYINFLKGVEAVGSYAENQRITAVRRVYQRGCVNPMINIEQLWRDYNKYEEGINIHLAKKMIEDRSRDYMNARRVAKEYETVMKGLDRNAPSVPPQNTPQEAQQVDMWKKYIQWEKSNPLRTEDQTLITKRVMFAYEQCLLVLGHHPDIWYEAAQYLEQSSKLLAEKGDMNNAKLFSDEAANIYERAISTLLKKNMLLYFAYADYEESRMKYEKVHSIYNRLLAIEDIDPTLVYIQYMKFARRAEGIKSGRTIFKKAREDARTRHHVYVTAALMEYYCSKDKSVAFKIFELGLKKYGDIPEYVLAYIDYLSHLNEDNNTRVLFERVLTSGSLPPEKSGEIWARFLAFESNIGDLASILKVEKRRFTAFKEEYEGKETALLVDRYKFMDLYPCSASELKALGYKDVSRAKLAAIIPDPVVAPSIVPVLKDEVDRKPEYPKPDTQQMIPFQPRHLARQGRESVLCCRSVPEVSLGVRAGELIAAEGSEFHTLSGSVSLCEAVDEAVRIITGGLPEIAVEGNGPVENNTILNKAVKRAHEDSDDDEEKGSVVPPVHDIYRARQQKRIR
;
A
#
# COMPACT_ATOMS: atom_id res chain seq x y z
N MET A 1 -23.93 67.00 -52.32
CA MET A 1 -22.85 67.26 -51.35
C MET A 1 -22.80 66.04 -50.45
N SER A 2 -21.93 65.09 -50.78
CA SER A 2 -20.58 64.96 -50.21
C SER A 2 -20.61 64.21 -48.86
N GLY A 3 -20.90 62.92 -48.93
CA GLY A 3 -20.59 61.96 -47.85
C GLY A 3 -19.23 61.32 -48.12
N GLU A 4 -18.52 60.97 -47.05
CA GLU A 4 -17.14 60.49 -47.12
C GLU A 4 -17.07 59.01 -47.54
N GLY A 5 -16.17 58.69 -48.46
CA GLY A 5 -15.92 57.32 -48.93
C GLY A 5 -14.49 56.88 -48.59
N THR A 6 -14.35 55.78 -47.86
CA THR A 6 -13.06 55.29 -47.35
C THR A 6 -12.30 54.43 -48.37
N ALA A 7 -11.17 54.95 -48.83
CA ALA A 7 -10.07 54.17 -49.40
C ALA A 7 -8.75 54.92 -49.12
N GLY A 8 -7.64 54.28 -48.76
CA GLY A 8 -7.45 52.85 -48.48
C GLY A 8 -6.02 52.45 -48.84
N ASP A 9 -5.26 51.86 -47.91
CA ASP A 9 -3.90 51.40 -48.18
C ASP A 9 -3.58 50.09 -47.46
N GLN A 10 -2.75 49.26 -48.07
CA GLN A 10 -2.56 47.85 -47.68
C GLN A 10 -1.19 47.62 -47.03
N VAL A 11 -1.16 47.41 -45.72
CA VAL A 11 0.03 46.84 -45.04
C VAL A 11 -0.19 45.34 -44.84
N SER A 12 0.39 44.54 -45.73
CA SER A 12 0.27 43.08 -45.75
C SER A 12 1.06 42.43 -44.60
N GLY A 13 0.44 42.36 -43.41
CA GLY A 13 1.00 41.72 -42.22
C GLY A 13 1.11 40.20 -42.34
N SER A 14 2.14 39.72 -43.06
CA SER A 14 2.45 38.30 -43.19
C SER A 14 2.86 37.71 -41.82
N ARG A 15 1.92 37.07 -41.12
CA ARG A 15 2.24 36.25 -39.94
C ARG A 15 3.10 35.06 -40.38
N THR A 16 4.41 35.19 -40.22
CA THR A 16 5.35 34.07 -40.38
C THR A 16 5.00 32.99 -39.36
N ALA A 17 4.32 31.94 -39.81
CA ALA A 17 4.08 30.76 -39.00
C ALA A 17 5.44 30.18 -38.58
N GLU A 18 5.68 30.06 -37.27
CA GLU A 18 6.95 29.49 -36.79
C GLU A 18 7.12 28.08 -37.37
N TYR A 19 8.25 27.85 -38.04
CA TYR A 19 8.61 26.53 -38.53
C TYR A 19 8.93 25.62 -37.34
N VAL A 20 7.90 24.95 -36.81
CA VAL A 20 8.04 23.89 -35.80
C VAL A 20 8.54 22.62 -36.51
N PRO A 21 9.75 22.11 -36.21
CA PRO A 21 10.30 20.95 -36.90
C PRO A 21 9.39 19.73 -36.79
N GLU A 22 9.31 18.92 -37.86
CA GLU A 22 8.44 17.73 -37.89
C GLU A 22 8.76 16.74 -36.76
N LYS A 23 10.04 16.65 -36.37
CA LYS A 23 10.50 15.86 -35.21
C LYS A 23 9.89 16.34 -33.89
N VAL A 24 9.70 17.65 -33.71
CA VAL A 24 9.02 18.22 -32.54
C VAL A 24 7.54 17.86 -32.58
N LYS A 25 6.86 18.02 -33.73
CA LYS A 25 5.43 17.62 -33.85
C LYS A 25 5.20 16.13 -33.54
N LYS A 26 6.12 15.26 -33.98
CA LYS A 26 6.11 13.83 -33.67
C LYS A 26 6.42 13.53 -32.19
N ALA A 27 7.24 14.35 -31.51
CA ALA A 27 7.46 14.26 -30.08
C ALA A 27 6.25 14.75 -29.26
N GLU A 28 5.63 15.88 -29.63
CA GLU A 28 4.41 16.37 -28.98
C GLU A 28 3.29 15.33 -29.06
N LYS A 29 3.05 14.70 -30.22
CA LYS A 29 2.03 13.62 -30.32
C LYS A 29 2.34 12.42 -29.41
N LYS A 30 3.62 12.04 -29.28
CA LYS A 30 4.03 10.99 -28.33
C LYS A 30 3.73 11.38 -26.87
N LEU A 31 3.76 12.67 -26.53
CA LEU A 31 3.38 13.17 -25.21
C LEU A 31 1.87 13.29 -24.99
N GLU A 32 1.07 13.41 -26.05
CA GLU A 32 -0.40 13.26 -25.99
C GLU A 32 -0.79 11.81 -25.63
N GLU A 33 -0.06 10.83 -26.17
CA GLU A 33 -0.27 9.39 -25.91
C GLU A 33 0.36 8.92 -24.58
N ASN A 34 1.56 9.41 -24.24
CA ASN A 34 2.26 9.15 -22.97
C ASN A 34 3.00 10.42 -22.48
N PRO A 35 2.44 11.17 -21.50
CA PRO A 35 3.06 12.39 -20.96
C PRO A 35 4.45 12.22 -20.33
N TYR A 36 4.86 10.98 -20.04
CA TYR A 36 6.15 10.65 -19.42
C TYR A 36 7.14 9.98 -20.42
N ASP A 37 6.89 10.02 -21.74
CA ASP A 37 7.81 9.47 -22.75
C ASP A 37 9.16 10.21 -22.75
N LEU A 38 10.19 9.54 -22.20
CA LEU A 38 11.53 10.08 -22.05
C LEU A 38 12.24 10.31 -23.39
N ASP A 39 11.94 9.53 -24.43
CA ASP A 39 12.51 9.75 -25.77
C ASP A 39 11.96 11.05 -26.37
N ALA A 40 10.63 11.25 -26.27
CA ALA A 40 9.97 12.46 -26.72
C ALA A 40 10.51 13.70 -25.98
N TRP A 41 10.60 13.64 -24.65
CA TRP A 41 11.23 14.70 -23.85
C TRP A 41 12.71 14.92 -24.22
N SER A 42 13.48 13.88 -24.55
CA SER A 42 14.88 14.02 -24.97
C SER A 42 15.02 14.81 -26.29
N ILE A 43 14.09 14.64 -27.22
CA ILE A 43 14.04 15.39 -28.49
C ILE A 43 13.77 16.87 -28.20
N LEU A 44 12.82 17.17 -27.31
CA LEU A 44 12.49 18.53 -26.91
C LEU A 44 13.65 19.23 -26.17
N ILE A 45 14.40 18.51 -25.33
CA ILE A 45 15.58 19.06 -24.64
C ILE A 45 16.69 19.40 -25.65
N ARG A 46 16.98 18.51 -26.61
CA ARG A 46 17.99 18.77 -27.66
C ARG A 46 17.61 19.99 -28.51
N GLU A 47 16.33 20.12 -28.86
CA GLU A 47 15.84 21.28 -29.60
C GLU A 47 15.88 22.57 -28.77
N ALA A 48 15.54 22.52 -27.48
CA ALA A 48 15.62 23.66 -26.58
C ALA A 48 17.05 24.19 -26.39
N GLN A 49 18.09 23.34 -26.53
CA GLN A 49 19.49 23.77 -26.52
C GLN A 49 19.92 24.51 -27.80
N ASN A 50 19.20 24.32 -28.91
CA ASN A 50 19.46 25.00 -30.18
C ASN A 50 18.71 26.34 -30.32
N GLN A 51 17.79 26.64 -29.41
CA GLN A 51 16.90 27.81 -29.48
C GLN A 51 17.31 28.91 -28.48
N PRO A 52 17.00 30.20 -28.77
CA PRO A 52 17.21 31.29 -27.81
C PRO A 52 16.46 31.06 -26.48
N ILE A 53 17.05 31.53 -25.38
CA ILE A 53 16.60 31.22 -24.02
C ILE A 53 15.12 31.53 -23.78
N ASP A 54 14.57 32.60 -24.34
CA ASP A 54 13.17 32.99 -24.10
C ASP A 54 12.14 32.08 -24.80
N LYS A 55 12.56 31.32 -25.82
CA LYS A 55 11.76 30.24 -26.41
C LYS A 55 12.02 28.92 -25.68
N ALA A 56 13.28 28.59 -25.44
CA ALA A 56 13.69 27.39 -24.70
C ALA A 56 13.08 27.32 -23.28
N ARG A 57 12.91 28.47 -22.60
CA ARG A 57 12.27 28.59 -21.28
C ARG A 57 10.88 27.98 -21.24
N LYS A 58 10.08 28.10 -22.30
CA LYS A 58 8.73 27.49 -22.36
C LYS A 58 8.82 25.96 -22.29
N THR A 59 9.79 25.38 -22.99
CA THR A 59 10.06 23.93 -22.97
C THR A 59 10.62 23.49 -21.61
N TYR A 60 11.55 24.26 -21.02
CA TYR A 60 12.13 23.95 -19.71
C TYR A 60 11.10 24.07 -18.57
N GLU A 61 10.30 25.14 -18.49
CA GLU A 61 9.23 25.26 -17.48
C GLU A 61 8.22 24.11 -17.60
N ARG A 62 7.87 23.67 -18.82
CA ARG A 62 6.98 22.50 -19.02
C ARG A 62 7.64 21.18 -18.59
N LEU A 63 8.93 21.00 -18.88
CA LEU A 63 9.71 19.82 -18.48
C LEU A 63 9.83 19.69 -16.96
N VAL A 64 10.16 20.79 -16.26
CA VAL A 64 10.34 20.76 -14.80
C VAL A 64 9.02 20.77 -14.03
N ALA A 65 7.93 21.28 -14.62
CA ALA A 65 6.58 21.10 -14.09
C ALA A 65 6.10 19.63 -14.22
N GLN A 66 6.49 18.93 -15.29
CA GLN A 66 6.18 17.50 -15.49
C GLN A 66 7.04 16.58 -14.60
N PHE A 67 8.31 16.94 -14.38
CA PHE A 67 9.25 16.18 -13.55
C PHE A 67 9.85 17.03 -12.40
N PRO A 68 9.06 17.43 -11.38
CA PRO A 68 9.55 18.29 -10.29
C PRO A 68 10.77 17.73 -9.56
N SER A 69 10.84 16.41 -9.39
CA SER A 69 11.95 15.73 -8.71
C SER A 69 13.23 15.59 -9.55
N SER A 70 13.17 15.81 -10.87
CA SER A 70 14.32 15.59 -11.76
C SER A 70 15.33 16.73 -11.64
N GLY A 71 16.20 16.61 -10.64
CA GLY A 71 17.31 17.53 -10.42
C GLY A 71 18.25 17.67 -11.61
N ARG A 72 18.33 16.65 -12.48
CA ARG A 72 19.04 16.72 -13.77
C ARG A 72 18.39 17.71 -14.74
N PHE A 73 17.07 17.74 -14.85
CA PHE A 73 16.36 18.67 -15.73
C PHE A 73 16.39 20.11 -15.18
N TRP A 74 16.24 20.27 -13.86
CA TRP A 74 16.45 21.56 -13.20
C TRP A 74 17.87 22.10 -13.40
N LYS A 75 18.90 21.25 -13.30
CA LYS A 75 20.28 21.62 -13.61
C LYS A 75 20.41 22.19 -15.03
N LEU A 76 19.86 21.50 -16.05
CA LEU A 76 19.93 21.96 -17.45
C LEU A 76 19.25 23.32 -17.67
N TYR A 77 18.11 23.56 -17.02
CA TYR A 77 17.42 24.86 -17.10
C TYR A 77 18.23 25.98 -16.43
N ILE A 78 18.78 25.72 -15.23
CA ILE A 78 19.64 26.66 -14.50
C ILE A 78 20.90 27.00 -15.31
N GLU A 79 21.58 26.00 -15.89
CA GLU A 79 22.77 26.22 -16.73
C GLU A 79 22.45 27.05 -17.98
N ALA A 80 21.25 26.89 -18.57
CA ALA A 80 20.80 27.69 -19.71
C ALA A 80 20.55 29.17 -19.35
N GLU A 81 19.93 29.45 -18.19
CA GLU A 81 19.71 30.83 -17.73
C GLU A 81 21.00 31.51 -17.23
N ILE A 82 21.93 30.76 -16.61
CA ILE A 82 23.28 31.25 -16.27
C ILE A 82 24.05 31.61 -17.55
N LYS A 83 24.02 30.76 -18.58
CA LYS A 83 24.64 31.05 -19.89
C LYS A 83 24.05 32.31 -20.55
N ALA A 84 22.79 32.63 -20.26
CA ALA A 84 22.12 33.87 -20.69
C ALA A 84 22.32 35.07 -19.74
N LYS A 85 23.10 34.92 -18.66
CA LYS A 85 23.35 35.92 -17.60
C LYS A 85 22.09 36.47 -16.91
N ASN A 86 21.00 35.70 -16.89
CA ASN A 86 19.72 36.10 -16.29
C ASN A 86 19.68 35.83 -14.77
N TYR A 87 20.58 36.42 -13.98
CA TYR A 87 20.78 36.05 -12.58
C TYR A 87 19.51 36.15 -11.70
N ASP A 88 18.67 37.17 -11.87
CA ASP A 88 17.38 37.30 -11.18
C ASP A 88 16.42 36.12 -11.41
N LYS A 89 16.49 35.50 -12.61
CA LYS A 89 15.67 34.35 -12.98
C LYS A 89 16.28 33.06 -12.43
N VAL A 90 17.62 32.99 -12.38
CA VAL A 90 18.35 31.90 -11.72
C VAL A 90 18.02 31.87 -10.23
N GLU A 91 18.05 33.01 -9.54
CA GLU A 91 17.66 33.11 -8.12
C GLU A 91 16.19 32.72 -7.90
N LYS A 92 15.26 33.18 -8.76
CA LYS A 92 13.83 32.81 -8.65
C LYS A 92 13.56 31.34 -8.99
N GLY A 93 14.30 30.74 -9.93
CA GLY A 93 14.26 29.32 -10.25
C GLY A 93 14.80 28.47 -9.09
N MET A 94 15.95 28.87 -8.53
CA MET A 94 16.48 28.27 -7.32
C MET A 94 15.51 28.42 -6.14
N GLY A 95 14.91 29.58 -5.91
CA GLY A 95 13.90 29.80 -4.87
C GLY A 95 12.69 28.85 -4.97
N ARG A 96 12.26 28.50 -6.19
CA ARG A 96 11.23 27.48 -6.42
C ARG A 96 11.72 26.07 -6.06
N ASN A 97 12.95 25.71 -6.44
CA ASN A 97 13.52 24.37 -6.22
C ASN A 97 13.92 24.12 -4.76
N LEU A 98 14.40 25.16 -4.09
CA LEU A 98 14.77 25.15 -2.68
C LEU A 98 13.51 25.28 -1.81
N GLY A 99 12.43 25.90 -2.31
CA GLY A 99 11.13 25.90 -1.63
C GLY A 99 10.55 24.49 -1.40
N ASP A 100 10.83 23.52 -2.30
CA ASP A 100 10.44 22.12 -2.14
C ASP A 100 11.56 21.29 -1.51
N LYS A 101 11.30 20.65 -0.36
CA LYS A 101 12.27 19.79 0.36
C LYS A 101 12.87 18.66 -0.48
N SER A 102 12.25 18.26 -1.60
CA SER A 102 12.76 17.19 -2.47
C SER A 102 14.00 17.56 -3.28
N VAL A 103 14.04 18.71 -3.97
CA VAL A 103 14.97 18.95 -5.10
C VAL A 103 16.35 19.50 -4.69
N TRP A 104 16.62 19.60 -3.39
CA TRP A 104 17.81 20.28 -2.85
C TRP A 104 19.13 19.66 -3.30
N GLY A 105 19.22 18.33 -3.31
CA GLY A 105 20.49 17.64 -3.53
C GLY A 105 21.14 18.00 -4.86
N PHE A 106 20.39 17.89 -5.96
CA PHE A 106 20.92 18.19 -7.29
C PHE A 106 21.05 19.70 -7.55
N SER A 107 20.20 20.53 -6.95
CA SER A 107 20.29 21.99 -7.06
C SER A 107 21.58 22.51 -6.41
N VAL A 108 21.94 21.99 -5.24
CA VAL A 108 23.21 22.28 -4.55
C VAL A 108 24.40 21.66 -5.28
N ARG A 109 24.26 20.45 -5.86
CA ARG A 109 25.28 19.85 -6.73
C ARG A 109 25.55 20.73 -7.97
N ALA A 110 24.51 21.28 -8.59
CA ALA A 110 24.64 22.15 -9.76
C ALA A 110 25.23 23.53 -9.42
N LEU A 111 24.93 24.05 -8.22
CA LEU A 111 25.55 25.27 -7.68
C LEU A 111 27.05 25.09 -7.42
N ILE A 112 27.43 24.11 -6.58
CA ILE A 112 28.81 24.02 -6.07
C ILE A 112 29.77 23.44 -7.11
N HIS A 113 29.34 22.49 -7.93
CA HIS A 113 30.20 21.77 -8.88
C HIS A 113 30.41 22.50 -10.23
N ASN A 114 30.08 23.80 -10.30
CA ASN A 114 30.24 24.60 -11.52
C ASN A 114 31.57 25.37 -11.50
N GLN A 115 32.52 24.94 -12.34
CA GLN A 115 33.82 25.59 -12.51
C GLN A 115 33.68 27.05 -12.98
N HIS A 116 32.62 27.35 -13.76
CA HIS A 116 32.30 28.69 -14.25
C HIS A 116 31.68 29.63 -13.20
N LEU A 117 31.82 29.33 -11.90
CA LEU A 117 31.52 30.28 -10.84
C LEU A 117 32.70 31.20 -10.48
N GLU A 118 33.88 31.16 -11.10
CA GLU A 118 34.97 32.08 -10.73
C GLU A 118 34.59 33.56 -10.92
N ASP A 119 33.96 33.93 -12.05
CA ASP A 119 33.48 35.31 -12.32
C ASP A 119 32.40 35.79 -11.32
N ILE A 120 31.54 34.86 -10.88
CA ILE A 120 30.42 35.13 -9.95
C ILE A 120 30.91 35.06 -8.48
N LYS A 121 31.91 34.22 -8.19
CA LYS A 121 32.62 34.21 -6.90
C LYS A 121 33.34 35.53 -6.71
N ALA A 122 34.09 36.03 -7.70
CA ALA A 122 34.80 37.31 -7.58
C ALA A 122 33.86 38.46 -7.16
N SER A 123 32.69 38.56 -7.80
CA SER A 123 31.69 39.60 -7.51
C SER A 123 30.86 39.35 -6.24
N LEU A 124 30.77 38.12 -5.73
CA LEU A 124 30.20 37.82 -4.41
C LEU A 124 31.23 37.90 -3.26
N ILE A 125 32.52 37.73 -3.54
CA ILE A 125 33.59 37.73 -2.53
C ILE A 125 33.72 39.11 -1.87
N GLU A 126 33.61 40.21 -2.63
CA GLU A 126 33.56 41.58 -2.08
C GLU A 126 32.31 41.86 -1.22
N LEU A 127 31.22 41.10 -1.40
CA LEU A 127 29.89 41.42 -0.86
C LEU A 127 29.35 40.44 0.20
N ALA A 128 29.93 39.23 0.33
CA ALA A 128 29.21 38.10 0.93
C ALA A 128 30.08 37.05 1.65
N GLY A 129 31.28 37.41 2.13
CA GLY A 129 32.20 36.47 2.82
C GLY A 129 31.54 35.59 3.90
N GLU A 130 30.70 36.17 4.76
CA GLU A 130 29.97 35.41 5.79
C GLU A 130 28.86 34.50 5.21
N LYS A 131 28.19 34.92 4.13
CA LYS A 131 27.08 34.17 3.53
C LYS A 131 27.55 32.90 2.83
N MET A 132 28.78 32.91 2.28
CA MET A 132 29.40 31.72 1.68
C MET A 132 29.61 30.59 2.71
N ALA A 133 30.05 30.92 3.92
CA ALA A 133 30.17 29.93 5.00
C ALA A 133 28.80 29.31 5.36
N GLN A 134 27.76 30.15 5.49
CA GLN A 134 26.39 29.72 5.75
C GLN A 134 25.84 28.81 4.64
N ALA A 135 26.14 29.12 3.37
CA ALA A 135 25.75 28.29 2.23
C ALA A 135 26.40 26.90 2.24
N TYR A 136 27.69 26.80 2.60
CA TYR A 136 28.36 25.51 2.76
C TYR A 136 27.88 24.72 3.98
N ASP A 137 27.71 25.35 5.15
CA ASP A 137 27.17 24.69 6.34
C ASP A 137 25.76 24.14 6.09
N PHE A 138 24.93 24.91 5.38
CA PHE A 138 23.61 24.48 4.91
C PHE A 138 23.69 23.31 3.93
N ALA A 139 24.56 23.39 2.91
CA ALA A 139 24.75 22.32 1.93
C ALA A 139 25.16 21.00 2.61
N LEU A 140 26.06 21.07 3.60
CA LEU A 140 26.51 19.92 4.37
C LEU A 140 25.46 19.38 5.36
N ASP A 141 24.44 20.16 5.71
CA ASP A 141 23.28 19.67 6.46
C ASP A 141 22.29 18.89 5.60
N LYS A 142 22.12 19.24 4.31
CA LYS A 142 21.12 18.60 3.43
C LYS A 142 21.66 17.53 2.49
N ILE A 143 22.83 17.75 1.86
CA ILE A 143 23.47 16.77 0.95
C ILE A 143 24.83 16.26 1.50
N GLY A 144 25.29 16.73 2.65
CA GLY A 144 26.54 16.24 3.25
C GLY A 144 26.57 14.72 3.47
N MET A 145 25.43 14.05 3.65
CA MET A 145 25.32 12.59 3.81
C MET A 145 25.39 11.79 2.49
N GLU A 146 25.46 12.45 1.33
CA GLU A 146 25.51 11.78 0.02
C GLU A 146 26.87 11.13 -0.23
N ILE A 147 26.88 9.94 -0.84
CA ILE A 147 28.09 9.14 -1.01
C ILE A 147 29.18 9.85 -1.85
N MET A 148 28.80 10.64 -2.86
CA MET A 148 29.70 11.44 -3.69
C MET A 148 29.92 12.87 -3.16
N SER A 149 29.53 13.20 -1.92
CA SER A 149 29.57 14.57 -1.37
C SER A 149 30.97 15.13 -1.12
N TYR A 150 32.01 14.30 -1.11
CA TYR A 150 33.42 14.62 -0.81
C TYR A 150 33.90 15.99 -1.28
N GLN A 151 33.60 16.38 -2.52
CA GLN A 151 34.05 17.66 -3.07
C GLN A 151 33.52 18.87 -2.28
N ILE A 152 32.27 18.83 -1.80
CA ILE A 152 31.65 19.92 -1.03
C ILE A 152 32.41 20.14 0.30
N TRP A 153 32.88 19.07 0.93
CA TRP A 153 33.72 19.14 2.13
C TRP A 153 35.07 19.78 1.84
N VAL A 154 35.73 19.39 0.74
CA VAL A 154 37.03 19.92 0.32
C VAL A 154 36.92 21.40 -0.08
N ASP A 155 35.90 21.78 -0.84
CA ASP A 155 35.66 23.16 -1.28
C ASP A 155 35.44 24.09 -0.08
N TYR A 156 34.65 23.65 0.92
CA TYR A 156 34.43 24.42 2.15
C TYR A 156 35.70 24.51 3.01
N ILE A 157 36.47 23.43 3.15
CA ILE A 157 37.75 23.42 3.87
C ILE A 157 38.76 24.37 3.20
N ASN A 158 38.83 24.38 1.87
CA ASN A 158 39.71 25.26 1.11
C ASN A 158 39.26 26.73 1.21
N PHE A 159 37.94 26.99 1.15
CA PHE A 159 37.38 28.31 1.41
C PHE A 159 37.76 28.82 2.81
N LEU A 160 37.53 28.03 3.87
CA LEU A 160 37.87 28.41 5.25
C LEU A 160 39.38 28.63 5.47
N LYS A 161 40.25 27.90 4.75
CA LYS A 161 41.70 28.13 4.76
C LYS A 161 42.10 29.42 4.00
N GLY A 162 41.35 29.75 2.95
CA GLY A 162 41.56 30.96 2.13
C GLY A 162 41.07 32.26 2.77
N VAL A 163 40.28 32.21 3.85
CA VAL A 163 39.93 33.40 4.64
C VAL A 163 41.18 33.99 5.27
N GLU A 164 41.47 35.26 5.00
CA GLU A 164 42.56 36.00 5.64
C GLU A 164 42.30 36.16 7.14
N ALA A 165 43.31 35.81 7.96
CA ALA A 165 43.24 35.85 9.41
C ALA A 165 44.38 36.72 9.95
N VAL A 166 44.07 37.95 10.34
CA VAL A 166 45.06 38.90 10.87
C VAL A 166 45.15 38.77 12.38
N GLY A 167 46.29 38.26 12.87
CA GLY A 167 46.59 38.13 14.30
C GLY A 167 46.10 36.83 14.94
N SER A 168 46.71 36.49 16.08
CA SER A 168 46.64 35.15 16.69
C SER A 168 45.23 34.71 17.13
N TYR A 169 44.31 35.65 17.38
CA TYR A 169 42.92 35.33 17.71
C TYR A 169 42.15 34.87 16.46
N ALA A 170 42.23 35.62 15.36
CA ALA A 170 41.59 35.28 14.09
C ALA A 170 42.13 33.95 13.54
N GLU A 171 43.44 33.70 13.69
CA GLU A 171 44.04 32.42 13.30
C GLU A 171 43.47 31.24 14.09
N ASN A 172 43.31 31.38 15.42
CA ASN A 172 42.69 30.33 16.24
C ASN A 172 41.20 30.12 15.90
N GLN A 173 40.48 31.17 15.52
CA GLN A 173 39.10 31.07 15.03
C GLN A 173 39.04 30.30 13.70
N ARG A 174 39.95 30.60 12.76
CA ARG A 174 40.10 29.88 11.48
C ARG A 174 40.42 28.41 11.70
N ILE A 175 41.41 28.10 12.55
CA ILE A 175 41.78 26.74 12.96
C ILE A 175 40.57 26.00 13.54
N THR A 176 39.80 26.64 14.42
CA THR A 176 38.62 26.05 15.06
C THR A 176 37.50 25.76 14.04
N ALA A 177 37.27 26.65 13.07
CA ALA A 177 36.31 26.45 12.00
C ALA A 177 36.71 25.28 11.08
N VAL A 178 37.95 25.27 10.57
CA VAL A 178 38.44 24.19 9.69
C VAL A 178 38.44 22.84 10.40
N ARG A 179 38.87 22.79 11.67
CA ARG A 179 38.84 21.57 12.52
C ARG A 179 37.42 21.02 12.68
N ARG A 180 36.41 21.89 12.88
CA ARG A 180 34.99 21.49 12.98
C ARG A 180 34.53 20.76 11.71
N VAL A 181 34.87 21.27 10.53
CA VAL A 181 34.47 20.67 9.25
C VAL A 181 35.17 19.32 9.03
N TYR A 182 36.47 19.23 9.29
CA TYR A 182 37.19 17.94 9.23
C TYR A 182 36.61 16.90 10.18
N GLN A 183 36.39 17.24 11.46
CA GLN A 183 35.85 16.29 12.44
C GLN A 183 34.41 15.84 12.11
N ARG A 184 33.58 16.73 11.54
CA ARG A 184 32.24 16.36 11.05
C ARG A 184 32.32 15.44 9.82
N GLY A 185 33.23 15.72 8.88
CA GLY A 185 33.37 14.95 7.65
C GLY A 185 34.02 13.57 7.83
N CYS A 186 34.98 13.43 8.75
CA CYS A 186 35.69 12.15 8.96
C CYS A 186 34.85 11.06 9.66
N VAL A 187 33.68 11.41 10.17
CA VAL A 187 32.69 10.46 10.76
C VAL A 187 31.56 10.14 9.77
N ASN A 188 31.53 10.80 8.61
CA ASN A 188 30.46 10.67 7.61
C ASN A 188 30.84 9.68 6.48
N PRO A 189 30.11 8.56 6.28
CA PRO A 189 30.42 7.57 5.25
C PRO A 189 30.26 8.12 3.81
N MET A 190 31.38 8.27 3.08
CA MET A 190 31.43 8.77 1.70
C MET A 190 32.66 8.26 0.94
N ILE A 191 32.66 8.41 -0.39
CA ILE A 191 33.85 8.18 -1.23
C ILE A 191 34.99 9.11 -0.77
N ASN A 192 36.24 8.65 -0.89
CA ASN A 192 37.45 9.41 -0.55
C ASN A 192 37.55 9.89 0.93
N ILE A 193 36.77 9.31 1.86
CA ILE A 193 36.93 9.54 3.30
C ILE A 193 38.37 9.30 3.79
N GLU A 194 39.09 8.36 3.17
CA GLU A 194 40.50 8.06 3.47
C GLU A 194 41.43 9.24 3.11
N GLN A 195 41.13 9.98 2.04
CA GLN A 195 41.89 11.16 1.64
C GLN A 195 41.56 12.37 2.54
N LEU A 196 40.28 12.53 2.94
CA LEU A 196 39.90 13.57 3.90
C LEU A 196 40.62 13.38 5.25
N TRP A 197 40.69 12.15 5.76
CA TRP A 197 41.45 11.82 6.97
C TRP A 197 42.95 12.06 6.82
N ARG A 198 43.53 11.67 5.67
CA ARG A 198 44.94 11.94 5.36
C ARG A 198 45.27 13.43 5.40
N ASP A 199 44.38 14.28 4.90
CA ASP A 199 44.58 15.73 4.89
C ASP A 199 44.20 16.40 6.22
N TYR A 200 43.34 15.80 7.05
CA TYR A 200 43.15 16.20 8.46
C TYR A 200 44.43 15.98 9.27
N ASN A 201 45.07 14.81 9.13
CA ASN A 201 46.28 14.48 9.88
C ASN A 201 47.42 15.48 9.59
N LYS A 202 47.69 15.74 8.30
CA LYS A 202 48.63 16.79 7.87
C LYS A 202 48.28 18.18 8.41
N TYR A 203 46.99 18.49 8.53
CA TYR A 203 46.53 19.80 8.98
C TYR A 203 46.78 20.01 10.47
N GLU A 204 46.46 19.02 11.31
CA GLU A 204 46.79 19.07 12.74
C GLU A 204 48.32 19.05 12.97
N GLU A 205 49.06 18.21 12.25
CA GLU A 205 50.54 18.18 12.29
C GLU A 205 51.15 19.53 11.89
N GLY A 206 50.61 20.19 10.86
CA GLY A 206 51.04 21.50 10.39
C GLY A 206 50.71 22.66 11.33
N ILE A 207 49.77 22.49 12.28
CA ILE A 207 49.49 23.46 13.34
C ILE A 207 50.38 23.20 14.56
N ASN A 208 50.38 21.95 15.06
CA ASN A 208 51.15 21.58 16.26
C ASN A 208 51.38 20.06 16.32
N ILE A 209 52.58 19.63 15.88
CA ILE A 209 53.04 18.23 15.86
C ILE A 209 52.85 17.50 17.21
N HIS A 210 52.99 18.20 18.34
CA HIS A 210 52.87 17.58 19.67
C HIS A 210 51.41 17.30 20.05
N LEU A 211 50.50 18.23 19.76
CA LEU A 211 49.07 18.06 20.04
C LEU A 211 48.37 17.19 18.98
N ALA A 212 48.85 17.21 17.73
CA ALA A 212 48.29 16.49 16.60
C ALA A 212 48.09 15.00 16.89
N LYS A 213 49.09 14.33 17.49
CA LYS A 213 49.02 12.91 17.85
C LYS A 213 47.77 12.58 18.65
N LYS A 214 47.50 13.34 19.71
CA LYS A 214 46.29 13.16 20.54
C LYS A 214 45.01 13.50 19.76
N MET A 215 45.00 14.64 19.06
CA MET A 215 43.83 15.11 18.29
C MET A 215 43.40 14.16 17.16
N ILE A 216 44.33 13.35 16.65
CA ILE A 216 44.09 12.30 15.66
C ILE A 216 43.67 11.01 16.37
N GLU A 217 44.36 10.60 17.43
CA GLU A 217 44.05 9.39 18.21
C GLU A 217 42.64 9.42 18.83
N ASP A 218 42.26 10.53 19.48
CA ASP A 218 40.94 10.77 20.09
C ASP A 218 39.77 10.57 19.10
N ARG A 219 40.00 10.71 17.78
CA ARG A 219 39.00 10.56 16.71
C ARG A 219 39.16 9.32 15.82
N SER A 220 40.29 8.61 15.94
CA SER A 220 40.64 7.51 15.03
C SER A 220 39.65 6.35 15.08
N ARG A 221 39.05 6.08 16.25
CA ARG A 221 38.03 5.03 16.43
C ARG A 221 36.77 5.30 15.61
N ASP A 222 36.25 6.52 15.67
CA ASP A 222 35.02 6.93 14.98
C ASP A 222 35.24 6.92 13.46
N TYR A 223 36.38 7.45 13.00
CA TYR A 223 36.80 7.40 11.60
C TYR A 223 36.92 5.95 11.08
N MET A 224 37.51 5.03 11.84
CA MET A 224 37.63 3.62 11.42
C MET A 224 36.26 2.92 11.32
N ASN A 225 35.28 3.30 12.16
CA ASN A 225 33.89 2.85 12.03
C ASN A 225 33.23 3.42 10.76
N ALA A 226 33.34 4.74 10.53
CA ALA A 226 32.80 5.42 9.36
C ALA A 226 33.42 4.92 8.05
N ARG A 227 34.73 4.66 8.02
CA ARG A 227 35.48 4.09 6.88
C ARG A 227 35.01 2.68 6.53
N ARG A 228 34.70 1.83 7.52
CA ARG A 228 34.12 0.50 7.26
C ARG A 228 32.76 0.64 6.59
N VAL A 229 31.87 1.44 7.19
CA VAL A 229 30.53 1.69 6.66
C VAL A 229 30.56 2.37 5.30
N ALA A 230 31.55 3.20 4.98
CA ALA A 230 31.69 3.79 3.65
C ALA A 230 31.86 2.74 2.54
N LYS A 231 32.53 1.61 2.80
CA LYS A 231 32.71 0.51 1.82
C LYS A 231 31.47 -0.39 1.72
N GLU A 232 30.76 -0.58 2.83
CA GLU A 232 29.43 -1.20 2.84
C GLU A 232 28.44 -0.34 2.02
N TYR A 233 28.44 0.99 2.25
CA TYR A 233 27.61 1.97 1.54
C TYR A 233 27.92 2.01 0.04
N GLU A 234 29.21 2.00 -0.33
CA GLU A 234 29.66 1.90 -1.72
C GLU A 234 29.15 0.63 -2.43
N THR A 235 28.86 -0.43 -1.68
CA THR A 235 28.36 -1.69 -2.24
C THR A 235 26.86 -1.63 -2.51
N VAL A 236 26.05 -1.11 -1.58
CA VAL A 236 24.59 -0.96 -1.80
C VAL A 236 24.22 0.17 -2.76
N MET A 237 25.10 1.15 -2.96
CA MET A 237 24.92 2.25 -3.93
C MET A 237 25.36 1.89 -5.36
N LYS A 238 25.98 0.72 -5.59
CA LYS A 238 26.31 0.22 -6.94
C LYS A 238 25.08 -0.43 -7.57
N GLY A 239 24.71 0.03 -8.76
CA GLY A 239 23.56 -0.48 -9.53
C GLY A 239 22.29 0.38 -9.43
N LEU A 240 22.17 1.23 -8.40
CA LEU A 240 21.11 2.24 -8.31
C LEU A 240 21.28 3.32 -9.37
N ASP A 241 20.25 3.55 -10.20
CA ASP A 241 20.15 4.80 -10.93
C ASP A 241 19.61 5.90 -10.02
N ARG A 242 20.32 7.02 -10.00
CA ARG A 242 20.06 8.23 -9.20
C ARG A 242 19.73 9.45 -10.08
N ASN A 243 19.63 9.24 -11.39
CA ASN A 243 19.38 10.25 -12.42
C ASN A 243 18.16 9.93 -13.30
N ALA A 244 17.61 8.72 -13.19
CA ALA A 244 16.35 8.34 -13.82
C ALA A 244 15.22 9.29 -13.37
N PRO A 245 14.45 9.89 -14.31
CA PRO A 245 13.31 10.72 -13.96
C PRO A 245 12.20 9.91 -13.30
N SER A 246 11.46 10.52 -12.37
CA SER A 246 10.26 9.92 -11.78
C SER A 246 9.17 9.72 -12.82
N VAL A 247 8.73 8.47 -12.99
CA VAL A 247 7.67 8.02 -13.91
C VAL A 247 6.65 7.18 -13.09
N PRO A 248 5.34 7.25 -13.35
CA PRO A 248 4.36 6.37 -12.70
C PRO A 248 4.58 4.89 -13.07
N PRO A 249 4.25 3.93 -12.17
CA PRO A 249 4.56 2.52 -12.38
C PRO A 249 4.03 1.96 -13.71
N GLN A 250 4.94 1.44 -14.54
CA GLN A 250 4.60 0.77 -15.81
C GLN A 250 4.85 -0.75 -15.74
N ASN A 251 5.23 -1.27 -14.57
CA ASN A 251 5.54 -2.68 -14.32
C ASN A 251 6.64 -3.24 -15.23
N THR A 252 7.58 -2.39 -15.64
CA THR A 252 8.72 -2.85 -16.44
C THR A 252 9.69 -3.66 -15.58
N PRO A 253 10.38 -4.69 -16.11
CA PRO A 253 11.29 -5.51 -15.31
C PRO A 253 12.50 -4.72 -14.78
N GLN A 254 12.93 -3.67 -15.50
CA GLN A 254 14.01 -2.77 -15.08
C GLN A 254 13.57 -1.87 -13.91
N GLU A 255 12.34 -1.35 -13.96
CA GLU A 255 11.74 -0.60 -12.85
C GLU A 255 11.63 -1.47 -11.60
N ALA A 256 11.07 -2.68 -11.71
CA ALA A 256 10.96 -3.62 -10.59
C ALA A 256 12.32 -3.98 -9.97
N GLN A 257 13.37 -4.14 -10.79
CA GLN A 257 14.73 -4.35 -10.31
C GLN A 257 15.28 -3.13 -9.56
N GLN A 258 15.06 -1.91 -10.05
CA GLN A 258 15.47 -0.69 -9.35
C GLN A 258 14.71 -0.53 -8.02
N VAL A 259 13.41 -0.80 -7.97
CA VAL A 259 12.60 -0.78 -6.72
C VAL A 259 13.17 -1.74 -5.68
N ASP A 260 13.49 -2.98 -6.05
CA ASP A 260 14.13 -3.96 -5.15
C ASP A 260 15.49 -3.48 -4.61
N MET A 261 16.36 -2.94 -5.48
CA MET A 261 17.65 -2.39 -5.05
C MET A 261 17.48 -1.16 -4.13
N TRP A 262 16.53 -0.27 -4.40
CA TRP A 262 16.23 0.88 -3.53
C TRP A 262 15.70 0.42 -2.16
N LYS A 263 14.80 -0.56 -2.12
CA LYS A 263 14.31 -1.14 -0.85
C LYS A 263 15.42 -1.85 -0.07
N LYS A 264 16.36 -2.53 -0.75
CA LYS A 264 17.56 -3.11 -0.12
C LYS A 264 18.48 -2.06 0.50
N TYR A 265 18.72 -0.92 -0.17
CA TYR A 265 19.47 0.19 0.42
C TYR A 265 18.75 0.77 1.65
N ILE A 266 17.45 1.03 1.57
CA ILE A 266 16.65 1.53 2.70
C ILE A 266 16.67 0.54 3.88
N GLN A 267 16.58 -0.77 3.62
CA GLN A 267 16.67 -1.81 4.66
C GLN A 267 18.07 -1.91 5.28
N TRP A 268 19.14 -1.75 4.49
CA TRP A 268 20.52 -1.69 4.99
C TRP A 268 20.74 -0.47 5.89
N GLU A 269 20.24 0.71 5.53
CA GLU A 269 20.35 1.89 6.39
C GLU A 269 19.52 1.71 7.69
N LYS A 270 18.33 1.08 7.59
CA LYS A 270 17.51 0.68 8.75
C LYS A 270 18.19 -0.35 9.67
N SER A 271 19.12 -1.16 9.16
CA SER A 271 19.88 -2.12 9.98
C SER A 271 20.99 -1.49 10.83
N ASN A 272 21.10 -0.16 10.83
CA ASN A 272 22.09 0.63 11.59
C ASN A 272 23.56 0.18 11.36
N PRO A 273 24.11 0.36 10.14
CA PRO A 273 25.48 -0.06 9.80
C PRO A 273 26.56 0.59 10.68
N LEU A 274 26.30 1.82 11.13
CA LEU A 274 27.16 2.59 12.05
C LEU A 274 27.16 2.04 13.49
N ARG A 275 26.16 1.23 13.86
CA ARG A 275 25.97 0.65 15.21
C ARG A 275 25.92 1.73 16.32
N THR A 276 25.26 2.85 16.04
CA THR A 276 25.03 3.93 17.01
C THR A 276 23.78 3.66 17.85
N GLU A 277 23.71 4.19 19.08
CA GLU A 277 22.50 4.18 19.91
C GLU A 277 21.60 5.42 19.66
N ASP A 278 22.14 6.45 19.01
CA ASP A 278 21.44 7.68 18.65
C ASP A 278 20.39 7.42 17.54
N GLN A 279 19.15 7.24 17.98
CA GLN A 279 18.00 7.09 17.10
C GLN A 279 17.80 8.30 16.17
N THR A 280 18.18 9.52 16.57
CA THR A 280 18.02 10.70 15.72
C THR A 280 18.94 10.65 14.51
N LEU A 281 20.17 10.16 14.67
CA LEU A 281 21.11 9.91 13.57
C LEU A 281 20.65 8.77 12.66
N ILE A 282 20.20 7.65 13.23
CA ILE A 282 19.64 6.53 12.44
C ILE A 282 18.46 7.02 11.60
N THR A 283 17.47 7.67 12.23
CA THR A 283 16.27 8.14 11.54
C THR A 283 16.61 9.21 10.48
N LYS A 284 17.55 10.13 10.75
CA LYS A 284 18.02 11.11 9.73
C LYS A 284 18.65 10.42 8.52
N ARG A 285 19.47 9.38 8.72
CA ARG A 285 20.10 8.64 7.61
C ARG A 285 19.11 7.81 6.81
N VAL A 286 18.20 7.09 7.48
CA VAL A 286 17.12 6.35 6.80
C VAL A 286 16.18 7.30 6.05
N MET A 287 15.86 8.47 6.61
CA MET A 287 15.10 9.49 5.89
C MET A 287 15.87 10.06 4.71
N PHE A 288 17.18 10.27 4.81
CA PHE A 288 18.01 10.65 3.65
C PHE A 288 17.93 9.57 2.54
N ALA A 289 17.97 8.28 2.90
CA ALA A 289 17.76 7.19 1.93
C ALA A 289 16.37 7.24 1.28
N TYR A 290 15.30 7.51 2.04
CA TYR A 290 13.96 7.74 1.49
C TYR A 290 13.89 8.97 0.57
N GLU A 291 14.47 10.11 0.94
CA GLU A 291 14.50 11.31 0.08
C GLU A 291 15.24 11.04 -1.25
N GLN A 292 16.37 10.33 -1.21
CA GLN A 292 17.08 9.94 -2.45
C GLN A 292 16.24 8.98 -3.32
N CYS A 293 15.49 8.07 -2.70
CA CYS A 293 14.59 7.15 -3.40
C CYS A 293 13.40 7.90 -4.04
N LEU A 294 12.78 8.82 -3.31
CA LEU A 294 11.63 9.63 -3.76
C LEU A 294 11.97 10.60 -4.91
N LEU A 295 13.26 10.90 -5.16
CA LEU A 295 13.66 11.62 -6.36
C LEU A 295 13.39 10.83 -7.65
N VAL A 296 13.61 9.50 -7.60
CA VAL A 296 13.56 8.58 -8.75
C VAL A 296 12.25 7.81 -8.82
N LEU A 297 11.71 7.39 -7.68
CA LEU A 297 10.50 6.58 -7.56
C LEU A 297 9.34 7.36 -6.93
N GLY A 298 9.30 8.69 -7.10
CA GLY A 298 8.36 9.59 -6.44
C GLY A 298 6.88 9.40 -6.79
N HIS A 299 6.54 8.61 -7.83
CA HIS A 299 5.17 8.20 -8.13
C HIS A 299 4.74 6.86 -7.49
N HIS A 300 5.63 6.16 -6.77
CA HIS A 300 5.32 4.91 -6.06
C HIS A 300 4.71 5.23 -4.67
N PRO A 301 3.41 4.96 -4.41
CA PRO A 301 2.75 5.43 -3.19
C PRO A 301 3.19 4.71 -1.91
N ASP A 302 3.66 3.46 -2.04
CA ASP A 302 4.17 2.64 -0.96
C ASP A 302 5.45 3.22 -0.36
N ILE A 303 6.35 3.77 -1.17
CA ILE A 303 7.61 4.39 -0.69
C ILE A 303 7.33 5.63 0.17
N TRP A 304 6.36 6.47 -0.22
CA TRP A 304 5.88 7.59 0.60
C TRP A 304 5.25 7.11 1.91
N TYR A 305 4.45 6.04 1.87
CA TYR A 305 3.80 5.48 3.05
C TYR A 305 4.81 4.84 4.02
N GLU A 306 5.75 4.03 3.53
CA GLU A 306 6.82 3.43 4.34
C GLU A 306 7.70 4.50 5.01
N ALA A 307 8.00 5.61 4.32
CA ALA A 307 8.79 6.71 4.86
C ALA A 307 8.07 7.39 6.05
N ALA A 308 6.79 7.72 5.89
CA ALA A 308 5.98 8.32 6.95
C ALA A 308 5.74 7.36 8.12
N GLN A 309 5.49 6.07 7.84
CA GLN A 309 5.34 5.02 8.86
C GLN A 309 6.63 4.82 9.66
N TYR A 310 7.80 4.90 9.01
CA TYR A 310 9.09 4.82 9.70
C TYR A 310 9.37 6.05 10.59
N LEU A 311 8.93 7.25 10.19
CA LEU A 311 8.96 8.43 11.06
C LEU A 311 8.00 8.31 12.25
N GLU A 312 6.80 7.76 12.05
CA GLU A 312 5.87 7.46 13.15
C GLU A 312 6.46 6.47 14.16
N GLN A 313 7.07 5.38 13.67
CA GLN A 313 7.77 4.41 14.51
C GLN A 313 8.93 5.06 15.28
N SER A 314 9.75 5.86 14.59
CA SER A 314 10.88 6.59 15.19
C SER A 314 10.42 7.59 16.25
N SER A 315 9.29 8.27 16.02
CA SER A 315 8.68 9.22 16.94
C SER A 315 8.21 8.54 18.24
N LYS A 316 7.51 7.41 18.13
CA LYS A 316 7.06 6.63 19.29
C LYS A 316 8.24 6.11 20.13
N LEU A 317 9.26 5.55 19.45
CA LEU A 317 10.47 5.04 20.10
C LEU A 317 11.26 6.14 20.84
N LEU A 318 11.35 7.35 20.28
CA LEU A 318 11.95 8.50 20.99
C LEU A 318 11.15 8.93 22.22
N ALA A 319 9.82 8.91 22.15
CA ALA A 319 8.97 9.23 23.30
C ALA A 319 9.13 8.19 24.43
N GLU A 320 9.23 6.91 24.09
CA GLU A 320 9.55 5.82 25.03
C GLU A 320 10.93 5.97 25.68
N LYS A 321 11.92 6.50 24.93
CA LYS A 321 13.25 6.88 25.46
C LYS A 321 13.27 8.22 26.22
N GLY A 322 12.14 8.93 26.32
CA GLY A 322 12.01 10.21 27.03
C GLY A 322 12.37 11.47 26.22
N ASP A 323 12.82 11.36 24.97
CA ASP A 323 13.12 12.51 24.10
C ASP A 323 11.84 13.02 23.41
N MET A 324 10.98 13.65 24.21
CA MET A 324 9.70 14.20 23.76
C MET A 324 9.85 15.29 22.69
N ASN A 325 10.99 15.98 22.64
CA ASN A 325 11.24 17.08 21.70
C ASN A 325 11.52 16.55 20.29
N ASN A 326 12.48 15.62 20.14
CA ASN A 326 12.75 15.00 18.84
C ASN A 326 11.64 14.02 18.43
N ALA A 327 10.95 13.39 19.39
CA ALA A 327 9.74 12.61 19.12
C ALA A 327 8.66 13.46 18.43
N LYS A 328 8.35 14.65 18.96
CA LYS A 328 7.39 15.58 18.34
C LYS A 328 7.86 16.06 16.97
N LEU A 329 9.15 16.40 16.83
CA LEU A 329 9.74 16.83 15.56
C LEU A 329 9.52 15.80 14.44
N PHE A 330 9.80 14.52 14.70
CA PHE A 330 9.56 13.45 13.71
C PHE A 330 8.07 13.17 13.48
N SER A 331 7.18 13.43 14.45
CA SER A 331 5.73 13.33 14.25
C SER A 331 5.16 14.45 13.35
N ASP A 332 5.66 15.68 13.46
CA ASP A 332 5.27 16.75 12.54
C ASP A 332 5.96 16.63 11.17
N GLU A 333 7.18 16.07 11.08
CA GLU A 333 7.80 15.74 9.78
C GLU A 333 7.09 14.55 9.08
N ALA A 334 6.58 13.55 9.82
CA ALA A 334 5.77 12.47 9.24
C ALA A 334 4.51 13.00 8.52
N ALA A 335 3.82 13.96 9.15
CA ALA A 335 2.71 14.69 8.52
C ALA A 335 3.19 15.47 7.28
N ASN A 336 4.40 16.04 7.31
CA ASN A 336 4.98 16.76 6.17
C ASN A 336 5.38 15.83 4.99
N ILE A 337 5.76 14.58 5.24
CA ILE A 337 5.97 13.58 4.17
C ILE A 337 4.66 13.31 3.43
N TYR A 338 3.56 13.05 4.15
CA TYR A 338 2.23 12.90 3.55
C TYR A 338 1.77 14.15 2.79
N GLU A 339 1.90 15.33 3.43
CA GLU A 339 1.54 16.63 2.85
C GLU A 339 2.27 16.90 1.52
N ARG A 340 3.57 16.59 1.46
CA ARG A 340 4.37 16.68 0.23
C ARG A 340 3.88 15.71 -0.84
N ALA A 341 3.60 14.46 -0.50
CA ALA A 341 3.15 13.44 -1.45
C ALA A 341 1.89 13.89 -2.20
N ILE A 342 0.88 14.37 -1.46
CA ILE A 342 -0.40 14.83 -2.02
C ILE A 342 -0.33 16.23 -2.65
N SER A 343 0.69 17.03 -2.35
CA SER A 343 0.87 18.38 -2.91
C SER A 343 1.71 18.40 -4.19
N THR A 344 2.63 17.45 -4.35
CA THR A 344 3.64 17.46 -5.44
C THR A 344 3.26 16.51 -6.58
N LEU A 345 3.56 15.22 -6.42
CA LEU A 345 3.52 14.20 -7.47
C LEU A 345 2.21 13.38 -7.48
N LEU A 346 1.61 13.11 -6.32
CA LEU A 346 0.53 12.13 -6.16
C LEU A 346 -0.81 12.75 -5.75
N LYS A 347 -1.11 13.92 -6.33
CA LYS A 347 -2.31 14.76 -6.08
C LYS A 347 -3.66 14.04 -6.16
N LYS A 348 -3.78 12.94 -6.92
CA LYS A 348 -5.03 12.17 -7.10
C LYS A 348 -5.01 10.80 -6.41
N ASN A 349 -3.95 10.46 -5.67
CA ASN A 349 -3.79 9.15 -5.06
C ASN A 349 -4.57 9.03 -3.74
N MET A 350 -5.76 8.41 -3.79
CA MET A 350 -6.64 8.28 -2.62
C MET A 350 -5.98 7.58 -1.42
N LEU A 351 -5.10 6.59 -1.66
CA LEU A 351 -4.44 5.83 -0.60
C LEU A 351 -3.61 6.72 0.33
N LEU A 352 -2.82 7.65 -0.22
CA LEU A 352 -2.01 8.57 0.58
C LEU A 352 -2.85 9.61 1.33
N TYR A 353 -3.99 10.05 0.77
CA TYR A 353 -4.94 10.88 1.49
C TYR A 353 -5.58 10.14 2.67
N PHE A 354 -5.94 8.86 2.51
CA PHE A 354 -6.50 8.05 3.60
C PHE A 354 -5.45 7.77 4.69
N ALA A 355 -4.23 7.40 4.31
CA ALA A 355 -3.12 7.23 5.25
C ALA A 355 -2.81 8.51 6.04
N TYR A 356 -2.84 9.68 5.39
CA TYR A 356 -2.64 10.97 6.05
C TYR A 356 -3.80 11.35 6.98
N ALA A 357 -5.04 11.07 6.56
CA ALA A 357 -6.25 11.29 7.36
C ALA A 357 -6.26 10.42 8.63
N ASP A 358 -6.03 9.12 8.49
CA ASP A 358 -5.91 8.19 9.62
C ASP A 358 -4.67 8.54 10.51
N TYR A 359 -3.59 9.09 9.92
CA TYR A 359 -2.44 9.58 10.68
C TYR A 359 -2.78 10.79 11.57
N GLU A 360 -3.41 11.84 11.04
CA GLU A 360 -3.77 13.02 11.84
C GLU A 360 -4.97 12.74 12.79
N GLU A 361 -5.81 11.73 12.50
CA GLU A 361 -6.76 11.17 13.48
C GLU A 361 -6.04 10.50 14.65
N SER A 362 -4.98 9.71 14.41
CA SER A 362 -4.17 9.11 15.47
C SER A 362 -3.52 10.14 16.40
N ARG A 363 -3.32 11.37 15.88
CA ARG A 363 -2.81 12.55 16.59
C ARG A 363 -3.90 13.43 17.19
N MET A 364 -5.16 12.99 17.13
CA MET A 364 -6.36 13.68 17.61
C MET A 364 -6.62 15.05 16.96
N LYS A 365 -6.07 15.32 15.77
CA LYS A 365 -6.20 16.59 15.04
C LYS A 365 -7.40 16.56 14.07
N TYR A 366 -8.59 16.22 14.58
CA TYR A 366 -9.79 15.92 13.77
C TYR A 366 -10.15 17.01 12.75
N GLU A 367 -10.05 18.30 13.10
CA GLU A 367 -10.28 19.42 12.17
C GLU A 367 -9.39 19.36 10.92
N LYS A 368 -8.12 18.93 11.08
CA LYS A 368 -7.20 18.73 9.95
C LYS A 368 -7.60 17.52 9.10
N VAL A 369 -8.19 16.50 9.70
CA VAL A 369 -8.73 15.34 8.96
C VAL A 369 -9.89 15.77 8.05
N HIS A 370 -10.77 16.68 8.50
CA HIS A 370 -11.79 17.28 7.64
C HIS A 370 -11.19 18.04 6.46
N SER A 371 -10.16 18.86 6.68
CA SER A 371 -9.53 19.62 5.59
C SER A 371 -8.82 18.70 4.57
N ILE A 372 -8.20 17.59 5.01
CA ILE A 372 -7.62 16.56 4.13
C ILE A 372 -8.71 15.91 3.24
N TYR A 373 -9.82 15.45 3.82
CA TYR A 373 -10.91 14.86 3.03
C TYR A 373 -11.59 15.88 2.10
N ASN A 374 -11.89 17.09 2.58
CA ASN A 374 -12.50 18.14 1.76
C ASN A 374 -11.58 18.56 0.60
N ARG A 375 -10.25 18.58 0.80
CA ARG A 375 -9.26 18.86 -0.25
C ARG A 375 -9.24 17.79 -1.35
N LEU A 376 -9.44 16.51 -1.01
CA LEU A 376 -9.56 15.45 -2.01
C LEU A 376 -10.87 15.59 -2.80
N LEU A 377 -11.99 15.83 -2.11
CA LEU A 377 -13.31 16.01 -2.73
C LEU A 377 -13.39 17.22 -3.68
N ALA A 378 -12.55 18.24 -3.45
CA ALA A 378 -12.43 19.43 -4.30
C ALA A 378 -11.69 19.19 -5.64
N ILE A 379 -11.08 18.01 -5.85
CA ILE A 379 -10.57 17.60 -7.16
C ILE A 379 -11.75 17.13 -8.00
N GLU A 380 -11.90 17.64 -9.23
CA GLU A 380 -13.07 17.35 -10.07
C GLU A 380 -13.09 15.92 -10.60
N ASP A 381 -11.95 15.40 -11.08
CA ASP A 381 -11.85 14.16 -11.87
C ASP A 381 -11.46 12.91 -11.05
N ILE A 382 -12.04 12.77 -9.86
CA ILE A 382 -11.96 11.55 -9.04
C ILE A 382 -13.33 10.89 -8.90
N ASP A 383 -13.37 9.61 -8.50
CA ASP A 383 -14.57 9.00 -7.92
C ASP A 383 -14.64 9.32 -6.41
N PRO A 384 -15.50 10.26 -5.97
CA PRO A 384 -15.58 10.60 -4.56
C PRO A 384 -16.29 9.53 -3.73
N THR A 385 -16.84 8.47 -4.33
CA THR A 385 -17.61 7.44 -3.59
C THR A 385 -16.79 6.78 -2.50
N LEU A 386 -15.56 6.36 -2.82
CA LEU A 386 -14.66 5.75 -1.83
C LEU A 386 -14.20 6.78 -0.78
N VAL A 387 -14.02 8.03 -1.20
CA VAL A 387 -13.65 9.14 -0.31
C VAL A 387 -14.76 9.43 0.70
N TYR A 388 -16.01 9.54 0.27
CA TYR A 388 -17.17 9.69 1.15
C TYR A 388 -17.38 8.47 2.05
N ILE A 389 -17.10 7.26 1.58
CA ILE A 389 -17.13 6.03 2.38
C ILE A 389 -16.14 6.11 3.55
N GLN A 390 -14.88 6.46 3.30
CA GLN A 390 -13.87 6.57 4.36
C GLN A 390 -14.09 7.79 5.25
N TYR A 391 -14.46 8.94 4.68
CA TYR A 391 -14.77 10.17 5.42
C TYR A 391 -15.97 9.99 6.36
N MET A 392 -17.01 9.27 5.93
CA MET A 392 -18.15 8.92 6.77
C MET A 392 -17.77 7.94 7.89
N LYS A 393 -16.91 6.95 7.61
CA LYS A 393 -16.35 6.03 8.63
C LYS A 393 -15.58 6.81 9.70
N PHE A 394 -14.70 7.73 9.30
CA PHE A 394 -13.99 8.66 10.19
C PHE A 394 -14.97 9.48 11.04
N ALA A 395 -15.87 10.24 10.42
CA ALA A 395 -16.79 11.13 11.12
C ALA A 395 -17.65 10.38 12.16
N ARG A 396 -18.10 9.15 11.85
CA ARG A 396 -18.83 8.29 12.81
C ARG A 396 -17.91 7.65 13.86
N ARG A 397 -16.61 7.47 13.60
CA ARG A 397 -15.61 6.90 14.51
C ARG A 397 -15.11 7.92 15.55
N ALA A 398 -14.81 9.15 15.12
CA ALA A 398 -14.26 10.21 15.98
C ALA A 398 -15.34 11.12 16.59
N GLU A 399 -16.38 11.48 15.82
CA GLU A 399 -17.37 12.51 16.20
C GLU A 399 -18.81 11.97 16.38
N GLY A 400 -19.01 10.68 16.13
CA GLY A 400 -20.29 9.99 16.31
C GLY A 400 -21.32 10.19 15.20
N ILE A 401 -22.53 9.66 15.46
CA ILE A 401 -23.54 9.38 14.43
C ILE A 401 -24.02 10.65 13.70
N LYS A 402 -24.16 11.78 14.40
CA LYS A 402 -24.64 13.05 13.81
C LYS A 402 -23.68 13.60 12.76
N SER A 403 -22.37 13.52 12.98
CA SER A 403 -21.38 13.94 11.97
C SER A 403 -21.37 12.98 10.79
N GLY A 404 -21.36 11.66 11.02
CA GLY A 404 -21.49 10.64 9.96
C GLY A 404 -22.70 10.88 9.04
N ARG A 405 -23.88 11.16 9.60
CA ARG A 405 -25.10 11.52 8.83
C ARG A 405 -24.95 12.84 8.06
N THR A 406 -24.14 13.77 8.54
CA THR A 406 -23.83 15.04 7.85
C THR A 406 -22.90 14.84 6.66
N ILE A 407 -21.91 13.93 6.77
CA ILE A 407 -21.10 13.51 5.63
C ILE A 407 -21.94 12.73 4.61
N PHE A 408 -22.82 11.84 5.05
CA PHE A 408 -23.76 11.15 4.15
C PHE A 408 -24.70 12.12 3.42
N LYS A 409 -25.15 13.21 4.06
CA LYS A 409 -25.91 14.27 3.38
C LYS A 409 -25.11 14.82 2.18
N LYS A 410 -23.88 15.28 2.41
CA LYS A 410 -22.98 15.79 1.35
C LYS A 410 -22.76 14.76 0.23
N ALA A 411 -22.56 13.50 0.58
CA ALA A 411 -22.32 12.43 -0.39
C ALA A 411 -23.49 12.19 -1.37
N ARG A 412 -24.73 12.47 -0.96
CA ARG A 412 -25.92 12.39 -1.82
C ARG A 412 -26.11 13.63 -2.70
N GLU A 413 -25.51 14.75 -2.31
CA GLU A 413 -25.59 16.04 -3.01
C GLU A 413 -24.53 16.16 -4.12
N ASP A 414 -23.41 15.44 -4.01
CA ASP A 414 -22.45 15.28 -5.11
C ASP A 414 -22.99 14.31 -6.19
N ALA A 415 -23.07 14.79 -7.42
CA ALA A 415 -23.57 14.06 -8.58
C ALA A 415 -22.64 12.90 -9.03
N ARG A 416 -21.34 12.97 -8.71
CA ARG A 416 -20.33 11.96 -9.09
C ARG A 416 -20.44 10.68 -8.26
N THR A 417 -21.15 10.71 -7.12
CA THR A 417 -21.21 9.62 -6.16
C THR A 417 -21.99 8.40 -6.69
N ARG A 418 -21.38 7.22 -6.59
CA ARG A 418 -21.93 5.92 -6.97
C ARG A 418 -22.64 5.22 -5.79
N HIS A 419 -23.38 4.17 -6.10
CA HIS A 419 -24.27 3.44 -5.19
C HIS A 419 -23.62 2.96 -3.86
N HIS A 420 -22.32 2.64 -3.86
CA HIS A 420 -21.61 2.03 -2.72
C HIS A 420 -21.73 2.82 -1.40
N VAL A 421 -21.88 4.15 -1.46
CA VAL A 421 -22.01 4.98 -0.23
C VAL A 421 -23.34 4.71 0.51
N TYR A 422 -24.41 4.37 -0.22
CA TYR A 422 -25.72 4.08 0.37
C TYR A 422 -25.69 2.73 1.11
N VAL A 423 -25.04 1.71 0.51
CA VAL A 423 -24.78 0.41 1.15
C VAL A 423 -23.98 0.64 2.44
N THR A 424 -22.89 1.40 2.36
CA THR A 424 -22.03 1.70 3.52
C THR A 424 -22.79 2.44 4.62
N ALA A 425 -23.60 3.45 4.28
CA ALA A 425 -24.37 4.22 5.24
C ALA A 425 -25.42 3.36 5.96
N ALA A 426 -26.16 2.52 5.22
CA ALA A 426 -27.16 1.63 5.81
C ALA A 426 -26.53 0.58 6.73
N LEU A 427 -25.43 -0.06 6.29
CA LEU A 427 -24.69 -1.02 7.12
C LEU A 427 -24.04 -0.36 8.34
N MET A 428 -23.57 0.90 8.24
CA MET A 428 -23.04 1.63 9.40
C MET A 428 -24.11 1.93 10.44
N GLU A 429 -25.35 2.24 10.04
CA GLU A 429 -26.46 2.37 10.99
C GLU A 429 -26.79 0.99 11.60
N TYR A 430 -27.03 -0.03 10.78
CA TYR A 430 -27.36 -1.37 11.28
C TYR A 430 -26.29 -1.95 12.24
N TYR A 431 -25.00 -1.89 11.88
CA TYR A 431 -23.96 -2.45 12.74
C TYR A 431 -23.62 -1.58 13.95
N CYS A 432 -23.68 -0.24 13.85
CA CYS A 432 -23.23 0.66 14.91
C CYS A 432 -24.35 1.27 15.77
N SER A 433 -25.47 1.72 15.18
CA SER A 433 -26.62 2.27 15.91
C SER A 433 -27.71 1.22 16.20
N LYS A 434 -27.63 0.04 15.57
CA LYS A 434 -28.59 -1.07 15.64
C LYS A 434 -29.99 -0.73 15.09
N ASP A 435 -30.15 0.42 14.45
CA ASP A 435 -31.43 0.87 13.88
C ASP A 435 -31.70 0.21 12.53
N LYS A 436 -32.37 -0.96 12.56
CA LYS A 436 -32.91 -1.64 11.37
C LYS A 436 -33.77 -0.69 10.51
N SER A 437 -34.51 0.23 11.13
CA SER A 437 -35.48 1.08 10.42
C SER A 437 -34.80 2.16 9.59
N VAL A 438 -33.73 2.77 10.09
CA VAL A 438 -32.94 3.76 9.35
C VAL A 438 -32.09 3.06 8.29
N ALA A 439 -31.50 1.90 8.58
CA ALA A 439 -30.80 1.10 7.58
C ALA A 439 -31.71 0.73 6.39
N PHE A 440 -32.92 0.21 6.66
CA PHE A 440 -33.93 -0.08 5.64
C PHE A 440 -34.33 1.17 4.84
N LYS A 441 -34.60 2.31 5.51
CA LYS A 441 -34.92 3.59 4.84
C LYS A 441 -33.78 4.09 3.94
N ILE A 442 -32.51 3.87 4.29
CA ILE A 442 -31.37 4.24 3.46
C ILE A 442 -31.26 3.32 2.24
N PHE A 443 -31.51 2.01 2.39
CA PHE A 443 -31.54 1.10 1.24
C PHE A 443 -32.72 1.39 0.30
N GLU A 444 -33.94 1.59 0.81
CA GLU A 444 -35.09 2.00 -0.01
C GLU A 444 -34.86 3.33 -0.74
N LEU A 445 -34.12 4.27 -0.13
CA LEU A 445 -33.74 5.53 -0.77
C LEU A 445 -32.70 5.32 -1.89
N GLY A 446 -31.74 4.41 -1.69
CA GLY A 446 -30.73 4.10 -2.71
C GLY A 446 -31.30 3.28 -3.87
N LEU A 447 -32.21 2.33 -3.60
CA LEU A 447 -32.88 1.51 -4.62
C LEU A 447 -33.68 2.36 -5.61
N LYS A 448 -34.26 3.48 -5.16
CA LYS A 448 -34.94 4.46 -6.01
C LYS A 448 -34.00 5.26 -6.94
N LYS A 449 -32.69 5.24 -6.72
CA LYS A 449 -31.68 5.97 -7.52
C LYS A 449 -30.71 5.04 -8.29
N TYR A 450 -30.47 3.83 -7.79
CA TYR A 450 -29.51 2.86 -8.34
C TYR A 450 -30.09 1.43 -8.46
N GLY A 451 -31.41 1.31 -8.67
CA GLY A 451 -32.11 0.03 -8.89
C GLY A 451 -31.84 -0.64 -10.23
N ASP A 452 -30.96 -0.05 -11.03
CA ASP A 452 -30.39 -0.50 -12.30
C ASP A 452 -29.01 -1.16 -12.14
N ILE A 453 -28.42 -1.13 -10.94
CA ILE A 453 -27.07 -1.65 -10.67
C ILE A 453 -27.14 -2.98 -9.91
N PRO A 454 -26.70 -4.12 -10.49
CA PRO A 454 -26.74 -5.43 -9.85
C PRO A 454 -26.04 -5.45 -8.48
N GLU A 455 -24.84 -4.86 -8.39
CA GLU A 455 -24.01 -4.88 -7.18
C GLU A 455 -24.69 -4.18 -5.99
N TYR A 456 -25.44 -3.11 -6.27
CA TYR A 456 -26.20 -2.42 -5.23
C TYR A 456 -27.33 -3.30 -4.67
N VAL A 457 -28.05 -3.96 -5.57
CA VAL A 457 -29.21 -4.77 -5.20
C VAL A 457 -28.78 -6.07 -4.53
N LEU A 458 -27.69 -6.70 -4.98
CA LEU A 458 -27.06 -7.85 -4.30
C LEU A 458 -26.66 -7.49 -2.86
N ALA A 459 -26.03 -6.33 -2.65
CA ALA A 459 -25.68 -5.89 -1.29
C ALA A 459 -26.91 -5.58 -0.40
N TYR A 460 -28.05 -5.22 -0.98
CA TYR A 460 -29.31 -5.04 -0.25
C TYR A 460 -30.00 -6.38 0.07
N ILE A 461 -30.02 -7.32 -0.87
CA ILE A 461 -30.49 -8.71 -0.68
C ILE A 461 -29.68 -9.38 0.43
N ASP A 462 -28.36 -9.23 0.42
CA ASP A 462 -27.49 -9.82 1.44
C ASP A 462 -27.76 -9.20 2.82
N TYR A 463 -28.03 -7.89 2.89
CA TYR A 463 -28.47 -7.26 4.15
C TYR A 463 -29.79 -7.87 4.67
N LEU A 464 -30.83 -8.02 3.85
CA LEU A 464 -32.10 -8.63 4.29
C LEU A 464 -31.95 -10.11 4.68
N SER A 465 -31.12 -10.86 3.94
CA SER A 465 -30.84 -12.27 4.21
C SER A 465 -30.22 -12.45 5.61
N HIS A 466 -29.29 -11.57 6.00
CA HIS A 466 -28.72 -11.55 7.35
C HIS A 466 -29.68 -11.06 8.46
N LEU A 467 -30.87 -10.51 8.12
CA LEU A 467 -31.92 -10.22 9.10
C LEU A 467 -32.81 -11.44 9.39
N ASN A 468 -32.72 -12.51 8.61
CA ASN A 468 -33.61 -13.68 8.62
C ASN A 468 -35.10 -13.28 8.44
N GLU A 469 -35.37 -12.27 7.60
CA GLU A 469 -36.72 -11.81 7.28
C GLU A 469 -37.15 -12.35 5.91
N ASP A 470 -37.45 -13.64 5.86
CA ASP A 470 -37.70 -14.43 4.64
C ASP A 470 -38.76 -13.80 3.72
N ASN A 471 -39.88 -13.36 4.28
CA ASN A 471 -40.95 -12.74 3.51
C ASN A 471 -40.50 -11.41 2.86
N ASN A 472 -39.77 -10.57 3.60
CA ASN A 472 -39.27 -9.30 3.10
C ASN A 472 -38.18 -9.51 2.04
N THR A 473 -37.34 -10.54 2.22
CA THR A 473 -36.28 -10.91 1.27
C THR A 473 -36.88 -11.42 -0.05
N ARG A 474 -37.89 -12.30 0.02
CA ARG A 474 -38.66 -12.78 -1.14
C ARG A 474 -39.39 -11.64 -1.87
N VAL A 475 -40.03 -10.73 -1.13
CA VAL A 475 -40.67 -9.54 -1.70
C VAL A 475 -39.66 -8.61 -2.38
N LEU A 476 -38.43 -8.50 -1.85
CA LEU A 476 -37.36 -7.74 -2.51
C LEU A 476 -36.93 -8.39 -3.83
N PHE A 477 -36.68 -9.71 -3.85
CA PHE A 477 -36.35 -10.45 -5.09
C PHE A 477 -37.43 -10.25 -6.16
N GLU A 478 -38.70 -10.49 -5.83
CA GLU A 478 -39.81 -10.34 -6.77
C GLU A 478 -39.96 -8.91 -7.27
N ARG A 479 -39.84 -7.91 -6.39
CA ARG A 479 -39.92 -6.49 -6.76
C ARG A 479 -38.79 -6.11 -7.71
N VAL A 480 -37.56 -6.51 -7.44
CA VAL A 480 -36.39 -6.22 -8.31
C VAL A 480 -36.59 -6.85 -9.69
N LEU A 481 -36.92 -8.14 -9.74
CA LEU A 481 -37.02 -8.92 -10.97
C LEU A 481 -38.28 -8.62 -11.80
N THR A 482 -39.25 -7.89 -11.23
CA THR A 482 -40.51 -7.52 -11.91
C THR A 482 -40.64 -6.01 -12.17
N SER A 483 -39.87 -5.16 -11.47
CA SER A 483 -39.95 -3.69 -11.61
C SER A 483 -39.49 -3.15 -12.97
N GLY A 484 -38.69 -3.92 -13.72
CA GLY A 484 -38.03 -3.45 -14.94
C GLY A 484 -36.95 -2.38 -14.72
N SER A 485 -36.59 -2.03 -13.47
CA SER A 485 -35.52 -1.07 -13.20
C SER A 485 -34.13 -1.63 -13.53
N LEU A 486 -33.98 -2.95 -13.46
CA LEU A 486 -32.75 -3.67 -13.76
C LEU A 486 -32.85 -4.33 -15.15
N PRO A 487 -31.89 -4.10 -16.07
CA PRO A 487 -31.86 -4.82 -17.35
C PRO A 487 -31.78 -6.34 -17.13
N PRO A 488 -32.61 -7.15 -17.83
CA PRO A 488 -32.69 -8.59 -17.58
C PRO A 488 -31.35 -9.28 -17.77
N GLU A 489 -30.60 -8.91 -18.82
CA GLU A 489 -29.20 -9.32 -19.10
C GLU A 489 -28.29 -9.30 -17.86
N LYS A 490 -28.43 -8.27 -17.02
CA LYS A 490 -27.56 -8.05 -15.85
C LYS A 490 -28.13 -8.65 -14.55
N SER A 491 -29.33 -9.25 -14.61
CA SER A 491 -30.01 -9.83 -13.45
C SER A 491 -29.52 -11.24 -13.07
N GLY A 492 -28.62 -11.86 -13.86
CA GLY A 492 -28.27 -13.28 -13.73
C GLY A 492 -27.72 -13.66 -12.35
N GLU A 493 -26.93 -12.79 -11.72
CA GLU A 493 -26.42 -12.99 -10.35
C GLU A 493 -27.54 -12.88 -9.29
N ILE A 494 -28.56 -12.06 -9.53
CA ILE A 494 -29.73 -11.94 -8.64
C ILE A 494 -30.57 -13.21 -8.72
N TRP A 495 -30.79 -13.78 -9.91
CA TRP A 495 -31.44 -15.10 -10.05
C TRP A 495 -30.62 -16.21 -9.38
N ALA A 496 -29.30 -16.17 -9.45
CA ALA A 496 -28.43 -17.13 -8.74
C ALA A 496 -28.57 -17.01 -7.21
N ARG A 497 -28.60 -15.79 -6.66
CA ARG A 497 -28.87 -15.57 -5.22
C ARG A 497 -30.32 -15.93 -4.84
N PHE A 498 -31.30 -15.73 -5.71
CA PHE A 498 -32.71 -16.11 -5.46
C PHE A 498 -32.86 -17.62 -5.37
N LEU A 499 -32.20 -18.38 -6.25
CA LEU A 499 -32.15 -19.85 -6.17
C LEU A 499 -31.45 -20.34 -4.90
N ALA A 500 -30.31 -19.75 -4.52
CA ALA A 500 -29.63 -20.09 -3.26
C ALA A 500 -30.50 -19.79 -2.02
N PHE A 501 -31.26 -18.69 -2.04
CA PHE A 501 -32.20 -18.33 -0.99
C PHE A 501 -33.38 -19.32 -0.89
N GLU A 502 -34.07 -19.61 -2.00
CA GLU A 502 -35.15 -20.62 -2.01
C GLU A 502 -34.64 -22.03 -1.70
N SER A 503 -33.38 -22.36 -2.00
CA SER A 503 -32.77 -23.63 -1.63
C SER A 503 -32.45 -23.76 -0.14
N ASN A 504 -32.37 -22.65 0.60
CA ASN A 504 -32.08 -22.65 2.04
C ASN A 504 -33.35 -22.62 2.91
N ILE A 505 -34.42 -21.96 2.44
CA ILE A 505 -35.64 -21.71 3.25
C ILE A 505 -36.96 -22.10 2.56
N GLY A 506 -36.92 -22.47 1.27
CA GLY A 506 -38.09 -22.71 0.43
C GLY A 506 -38.48 -24.18 0.35
N ASP A 507 -39.28 -24.51 -0.65
CA ASP A 507 -39.66 -25.87 -0.99
C ASP A 507 -39.25 -26.20 -2.43
N LEU A 508 -39.21 -27.49 -2.79
CA LEU A 508 -38.82 -27.87 -4.15
C LEU A 508 -39.76 -27.26 -5.21
N ALA A 509 -41.02 -26.95 -4.87
CA ALA A 509 -41.92 -26.25 -5.80
C ALA A 509 -41.61 -24.76 -5.95
N SER A 510 -41.06 -24.05 -4.95
CA SER A 510 -40.59 -22.67 -5.11
C SER A 510 -39.33 -22.64 -5.99
N ILE A 511 -38.36 -23.51 -5.72
CA ILE A 511 -37.12 -23.64 -6.52
C ILE A 511 -37.47 -23.90 -8.00
N LEU A 512 -38.31 -24.90 -8.29
CA LEU A 512 -38.73 -25.23 -9.66
C LEU A 512 -39.52 -24.11 -10.37
N LYS A 513 -40.18 -23.20 -9.64
CA LYS A 513 -40.82 -22.00 -10.21
C LYS A 513 -39.76 -20.93 -10.56
N VAL A 514 -38.79 -20.71 -9.69
CA VAL A 514 -37.70 -19.74 -9.90
C VAL A 514 -36.78 -20.21 -11.04
N GLU A 515 -36.45 -21.50 -11.13
CA GLU A 515 -35.68 -22.08 -12.24
C GLU A 515 -36.36 -21.85 -13.60
N LYS A 516 -37.68 -22.15 -13.70
CA LYS A 516 -38.44 -21.94 -14.94
C LYS A 516 -38.52 -20.46 -15.33
N ARG A 517 -38.61 -19.55 -14.36
CA ARG A 517 -38.56 -18.10 -14.62
C ARG A 517 -37.18 -17.62 -15.04
N ARG A 518 -36.10 -18.06 -14.37
CA ARG A 518 -34.69 -17.80 -14.77
C ARG A 518 -34.44 -18.28 -16.20
N PHE A 519 -34.85 -19.50 -16.54
CA PHE A 519 -34.71 -20.04 -17.89
C PHE A 519 -35.51 -19.23 -18.92
N THR A 520 -36.75 -18.84 -18.60
CA THR A 520 -37.58 -18.02 -19.50
C THR A 520 -36.98 -16.63 -19.73
N ALA A 521 -36.37 -16.02 -18.71
CA ALA A 521 -35.74 -14.70 -18.80
C ALA A 521 -34.40 -14.67 -19.57
N PHE A 522 -33.70 -15.81 -19.65
CA PHE A 522 -32.38 -15.97 -20.30
C PHE A 522 -32.39 -17.05 -21.38
N LYS A 523 -33.54 -17.25 -22.04
CA LYS A 523 -33.78 -18.40 -22.94
C LYS A 523 -32.70 -18.53 -24.01
N GLU A 524 -32.33 -17.41 -24.65
CA GLU A 524 -31.33 -17.34 -25.72
C GLU A 524 -29.89 -17.66 -25.26
N GLU A 525 -29.58 -17.48 -23.96
CA GLU A 525 -28.27 -17.85 -23.39
C GLU A 525 -28.23 -19.25 -22.77
N TYR A 526 -29.36 -19.77 -22.29
CA TYR A 526 -29.43 -21.03 -21.53
C TYR A 526 -30.01 -22.24 -22.27
N GLU A 527 -30.59 -22.07 -23.46
CA GLU A 527 -30.94 -23.22 -24.33
C GLU A 527 -29.70 -24.12 -24.56
N GLY A 528 -29.87 -25.42 -24.32
CA GLY A 528 -28.82 -26.43 -24.39
C GLY A 528 -27.83 -26.43 -23.22
N LYS A 529 -28.08 -25.66 -22.15
CA LYS A 529 -27.23 -25.59 -20.94
C LYS A 529 -28.00 -25.90 -19.66
N GLU A 530 -29.16 -26.54 -19.77
CA GLU A 530 -30.07 -26.83 -18.66
C GLU A 530 -29.38 -27.70 -17.58
N THR A 531 -28.61 -28.71 -18.00
CA THR A 531 -27.82 -29.57 -17.11
C THR A 531 -26.67 -28.83 -16.43
N ALA A 532 -26.11 -27.79 -17.05
CA ALA A 532 -25.12 -26.92 -16.41
C ALA A 532 -25.77 -25.96 -15.40
N LEU A 533 -26.96 -25.44 -15.72
CA LEU A 533 -27.73 -24.59 -14.81
C LEU A 533 -28.21 -25.37 -13.57
N LEU A 534 -28.50 -26.66 -13.71
CA LEU A 534 -28.83 -27.59 -12.64
C LEU A 534 -27.71 -27.72 -11.57
N VAL A 535 -26.45 -27.49 -11.94
CA VAL A 535 -25.31 -27.49 -11.01
C VAL A 535 -25.45 -26.37 -9.97
N ASP A 536 -26.01 -25.20 -10.34
CA ASP A 536 -26.23 -24.09 -9.40
C ASP A 536 -27.19 -24.46 -8.25
N ARG A 537 -28.09 -25.44 -8.42
CA ARG A 537 -29.02 -25.89 -7.36
C ARG A 537 -28.32 -26.73 -6.28
N TYR A 538 -27.27 -27.46 -6.64
CA TYR A 538 -26.64 -28.45 -5.76
C TYR A 538 -25.22 -28.09 -5.31
N LYS A 539 -24.62 -27.03 -5.87
CA LYS A 539 -23.31 -26.55 -5.43
C LYS A 539 -23.39 -25.92 -4.04
N PHE A 540 -22.39 -26.17 -3.21
CA PHE A 540 -22.25 -25.54 -1.90
C PHE A 540 -20.79 -25.17 -1.66
N MET A 541 -20.51 -23.87 -1.48
CA MET A 541 -19.14 -23.34 -1.44
C MET A 541 -18.32 -23.78 -2.67
N ASP A 542 -17.31 -24.62 -2.47
CA ASP A 542 -16.43 -25.22 -3.49
C ASP A 542 -16.82 -26.67 -3.87
N LEU A 543 -17.87 -27.22 -3.28
CA LEU A 543 -18.39 -28.55 -3.58
C LEU A 543 -19.34 -28.50 -4.79
N TYR A 544 -19.12 -29.40 -5.76
CA TYR A 544 -19.93 -29.55 -6.96
C TYR A 544 -20.33 -31.03 -7.15
N PRO A 545 -21.53 -31.32 -7.71
CA PRO A 545 -22.01 -32.68 -7.97
C PRO A 545 -21.31 -33.42 -9.13
N CYS A 546 -20.33 -32.80 -9.80
CA CYS A 546 -19.61 -33.37 -10.95
C CYS A 546 -18.12 -32.97 -10.92
N SER A 547 -17.26 -33.74 -11.57
CA SER A 547 -15.83 -33.42 -11.71
C SER A 547 -15.58 -32.16 -12.55
N ALA A 548 -14.43 -31.51 -12.35
CA ALA A 548 -14.03 -30.34 -13.15
C ALA A 548 -13.98 -30.63 -14.67
N SER A 549 -13.67 -31.87 -15.06
CA SER A 549 -13.73 -32.37 -16.44
C SER A 549 -15.15 -32.40 -17.00
N GLU A 550 -16.12 -32.93 -16.23
CA GLU A 550 -17.52 -33.01 -16.63
C GLU A 550 -18.16 -31.61 -16.66
N LEU A 551 -17.90 -30.78 -15.65
CA LEU A 551 -18.35 -29.37 -15.63
C LEU A 551 -17.85 -28.59 -16.85
N LYS A 552 -16.60 -28.81 -17.27
CA LYS A 552 -16.04 -28.20 -18.48
C LYS A 552 -16.73 -28.70 -19.76
N ALA A 553 -17.06 -30.01 -19.84
CA ALA A 553 -17.77 -30.58 -20.97
C ALA A 553 -19.25 -30.13 -21.05
N LEU A 554 -19.90 -29.95 -19.90
CA LEU A 554 -21.24 -29.37 -19.77
C LEU A 554 -21.28 -27.86 -20.07
N GLY A 555 -20.14 -27.20 -20.24
CA GLY A 555 -20.06 -25.75 -20.46
C GLY A 555 -20.41 -24.92 -19.22
N TYR A 556 -20.30 -25.49 -18.02
CA TYR A 556 -20.63 -24.82 -16.76
C TYR A 556 -19.68 -23.63 -16.50
N LYS A 557 -20.27 -22.44 -16.32
CA LYS A 557 -19.57 -21.19 -15.98
C LYS A 557 -19.96 -20.78 -14.57
N ASP A 558 -19.10 -21.06 -13.59
CA ASP A 558 -19.30 -20.53 -12.25
C ASP A 558 -19.07 -19.01 -12.22
N VAL A 559 -20.13 -18.25 -12.02
CA VAL A 559 -20.10 -16.78 -11.90
C VAL A 559 -19.17 -16.28 -10.78
N SER A 560 -19.03 -17.06 -9.71
CA SER A 560 -18.14 -16.78 -8.58
C SER A 560 -16.67 -16.81 -9.01
N ARG A 561 -16.25 -17.91 -9.64
CA ARG A 561 -14.89 -18.10 -10.18
C ARG A 561 -14.59 -17.23 -11.40
N ALA A 562 -15.60 -16.89 -12.21
CA ALA A 562 -15.42 -16.01 -13.38
C ALA A 562 -14.97 -14.60 -12.98
N LYS A 563 -15.56 -14.02 -11.91
CA LYS A 563 -15.10 -12.72 -11.38
C LYS A 563 -13.68 -12.79 -10.81
N LEU A 564 -13.34 -13.87 -10.10
CA LEU A 564 -11.96 -14.09 -9.61
C LEU A 564 -10.94 -14.20 -10.75
N ALA A 565 -11.27 -14.91 -11.83
CA ALA A 565 -10.42 -15.00 -13.00
C ALA A 565 -10.24 -13.65 -13.72
N ALA A 566 -11.30 -12.84 -13.84
CA ALA A 566 -11.24 -11.52 -14.48
C ALA A 566 -10.50 -10.43 -13.67
N ILE A 567 -10.21 -10.68 -12.38
CA ILE A 567 -9.44 -9.78 -11.51
C ILE A 567 -7.93 -10.08 -11.57
N ILE A 568 -7.55 -11.26 -12.04
CA ILE A 568 -6.15 -11.65 -12.25
C ILE A 568 -5.79 -11.32 -13.71
N PRO A 569 -4.85 -10.43 -14.00
CA PRO A 569 -4.32 -10.26 -15.35
C PRO A 569 -3.66 -11.57 -15.79
N ASP A 570 -3.94 -12.03 -17.01
CA ASP A 570 -3.21 -13.16 -17.60
C ASP A 570 -1.69 -12.89 -17.51
N PRO A 571 -0.90 -13.80 -16.93
CA PRO A 571 0.53 -13.60 -16.78
C PRO A 571 1.17 -13.55 -18.17
N VAL A 572 1.63 -12.37 -18.58
CA VAL A 572 2.29 -12.15 -19.87
C VAL A 572 3.50 -13.09 -19.97
N VAL A 573 3.42 -14.09 -20.85
CA VAL A 573 4.44 -15.12 -21.01
C VAL A 573 5.66 -14.56 -21.74
N ALA A 574 6.49 -13.81 -21.01
CA ALA A 574 7.87 -13.53 -21.38
C ALA A 574 8.73 -14.78 -21.05
N PRO A 575 9.58 -15.26 -21.97
CA PRO A 575 10.31 -16.51 -21.79
C PRO A 575 11.46 -16.34 -20.78
N SER A 576 11.29 -16.87 -19.57
CA SER A 576 12.37 -16.95 -18.57
C SER A 576 13.15 -18.26 -18.71
N ILE A 577 14.48 -18.17 -18.83
CA ILE A 577 15.37 -19.32 -19.05
C ILE A 577 15.90 -19.82 -17.70
N VAL A 578 15.23 -20.81 -17.12
CA VAL A 578 15.75 -21.67 -16.05
C VAL A 578 15.27 -23.12 -16.29
N PRO A 579 16.10 -24.17 -16.14
CA PRO A 579 15.69 -25.53 -16.48
C PRO A 579 14.66 -26.12 -15.49
N VAL A 580 13.52 -26.57 -15.99
CA VAL A 580 12.53 -27.32 -15.21
C VAL A 580 12.89 -28.80 -15.24
N LEU A 581 13.21 -29.37 -14.07
CA LEU A 581 13.14 -30.81 -13.85
C LEU A 581 11.66 -31.23 -13.91
N LYS A 582 11.34 -32.21 -14.75
CA LYS A 582 9.99 -32.79 -14.82
C LYS A 582 9.87 -33.94 -13.82
N ASP A 583 8.90 -33.85 -12.92
CA ASP A 583 8.45 -35.01 -12.13
C ASP A 583 7.76 -36.05 -13.02
N GLU A 584 7.99 -37.33 -12.74
CA GLU A 584 7.39 -38.45 -13.47
C GLU A 584 6.13 -38.96 -12.75
N VAL A 585 4.95 -38.68 -13.31
CA VAL A 585 3.66 -39.25 -12.82
C VAL A 585 2.78 -39.83 -13.93
N ASP A 586 3.27 -39.92 -15.18
CA ASP A 586 2.47 -40.34 -16.33
C ASP A 586 3.19 -41.39 -17.22
N ARG A 587 3.60 -42.51 -16.60
CA ARG A 587 3.97 -43.75 -17.32
C ARG A 587 2.98 -44.87 -17.01
N LYS A 588 2.08 -45.15 -17.96
CA LYS A 588 1.43 -46.46 -18.04
C LYS A 588 2.47 -47.50 -18.49
N PRO A 589 2.51 -48.72 -17.91
CA PRO A 589 3.44 -49.74 -18.34
C PRO A 589 3.13 -50.19 -19.77
N GLU A 590 4.15 -50.21 -20.63
CA GLU A 590 4.01 -50.63 -22.02
C GLU A 590 4.23 -52.15 -22.15
N TYR A 591 3.15 -52.89 -22.40
CA TYR A 591 3.21 -54.33 -22.65
C TYR A 591 3.76 -54.63 -24.07
N PRO A 592 4.51 -55.74 -24.26
CA PRO A 592 4.95 -56.17 -25.58
C PRO A 592 3.77 -56.38 -26.54
N LYS A 593 3.79 -55.70 -27.68
CA LYS A 593 2.78 -55.81 -28.74
C LYS A 593 3.22 -56.91 -29.73
N PRO A 594 2.32 -57.83 -30.13
CA PRO A 594 2.65 -58.84 -31.14
C PRO A 594 2.83 -58.18 -32.52
N ASP A 595 3.73 -58.76 -33.35
CA ASP A 595 3.96 -58.30 -34.72
C ASP A 595 2.72 -58.58 -35.60
N THR A 596 2.16 -57.52 -36.16
CA THR A 596 0.96 -57.59 -37.00
C THR A 596 1.26 -57.95 -38.46
N GLN A 597 2.53 -57.97 -38.90
CA GLN A 597 2.90 -58.26 -40.30
C GLN A 597 2.62 -59.71 -40.71
N GLN A 598 2.42 -60.62 -39.75
CA GLN A 598 2.16 -62.05 -39.98
C GLN A 598 0.67 -62.43 -39.89
N MET A 599 -0.24 -61.47 -39.73
CA MET A 599 -1.68 -61.77 -39.59
C MET A 599 -2.37 -62.01 -40.94
N ILE A 600 -2.86 -63.22 -41.14
CA ILE A 600 -3.65 -63.62 -42.32
C ILE A 600 -5.08 -63.07 -42.22
N PRO A 601 -5.67 -62.47 -43.27
CA PRO A 601 -7.05 -61.99 -43.24
C PRO A 601 -8.08 -63.08 -42.90
N PHE A 602 -8.86 -62.86 -41.85
CA PHE A 602 -9.89 -63.79 -41.39
C PHE A 602 -11.11 -63.80 -42.33
N GLN A 603 -11.37 -64.95 -42.96
CA GLN A 603 -12.61 -65.20 -43.70
C GLN A 603 -13.64 -65.91 -42.78
N PRO A 604 -14.78 -65.29 -42.44
CA PRO A 604 -15.78 -65.91 -41.58
C PRO A 604 -16.50 -67.06 -42.29
N ARG A 605 -16.30 -68.30 -41.82
CA ARG A 605 -17.15 -69.43 -42.21
C ARG A 605 -18.45 -69.40 -41.41
N HIS A 606 -19.59 -69.30 -42.10
CA HIS A 606 -20.89 -69.55 -41.48
C HIS A 606 -21.02 -71.02 -41.06
N LEU A 607 -21.11 -71.26 -39.74
CA LEU A 607 -21.82 -72.38 -39.12
C LEU A 607 -21.88 -72.12 -37.60
N ALA A 608 -22.97 -72.55 -36.94
CA ALA A 608 -23.24 -72.24 -35.54
C ALA A 608 -23.65 -73.50 -34.75
N ARG A 609 -23.32 -73.55 -33.44
CA ARG A 609 -24.21 -74.15 -32.44
C ARG A 609 -23.87 -73.78 -30.99
N GLN A 610 -24.72 -74.25 -30.07
CA GLN A 610 -24.88 -73.80 -28.69
C GLN A 610 -24.10 -74.66 -27.69
N GLY A 611 -23.76 -74.09 -26.52
CA GLY A 611 -24.22 -74.69 -25.25
C GLY A 611 -23.24 -74.92 -24.09
N ARG A 612 -23.78 -74.65 -22.89
CA ARG A 612 -23.53 -75.24 -21.56
C ARG A 612 -22.41 -74.69 -20.66
N GLU A 613 -22.73 -74.73 -19.36
CA GLU A 613 -21.85 -74.47 -18.23
C GLU A 613 -21.00 -75.70 -17.86
N SER A 614 -19.95 -75.50 -17.05
CA SER A 614 -19.68 -76.36 -15.88
C SER A 614 -18.68 -75.70 -14.91
N VAL A 615 -18.63 -76.22 -13.68
CA VAL A 615 -17.88 -75.71 -12.51
C VAL A 615 -16.74 -76.71 -12.16
N LEU A 616 -15.97 -76.44 -11.09
CA LEU A 616 -14.93 -77.28 -10.45
C LEU A 616 -13.53 -77.28 -11.12
N CYS A 617 -12.43 -77.60 -10.44
CA CYS A 617 -12.06 -77.51 -9.00
C CYS A 617 -10.57 -77.88 -8.85
N CYS A 618 -9.82 -77.07 -8.10
CA CYS A 618 -8.87 -77.49 -7.06
C CYS A 618 -7.60 -78.34 -7.38
N ARG A 619 -6.50 -77.94 -6.71
CA ARG A 619 -5.43 -78.79 -6.11
C ARG A 619 -4.41 -79.52 -7.04
N SER A 620 -3.18 -79.85 -6.62
CA SER A 620 -2.30 -79.33 -5.53
C SER A 620 -0.91 -80.02 -5.46
N VAL A 621 0.20 -79.25 -5.33
CA VAL A 621 1.55 -79.65 -4.81
C VAL A 621 2.23 -80.91 -5.44
N PRO A 622 3.43 -81.43 -5.01
CA PRO A 622 4.45 -80.96 -4.03
C PRO A 622 5.95 -80.96 -4.49
N GLU A 623 6.81 -80.37 -3.62
CA GLU A 623 8.23 -80.73 -3.28
C GLU A 623 9.32 -80.71 -4.39
N VAL A 624 10.65 -80.67 -4.15
CA VAL A 624 11.57 -80.97 -3.01
C VAL A 624 12.78 -79.97 -3.09
N SER A 625 13.72 -79.80 -2.14
CA SER A 625 13.70 -79.25 -0.75
C SER A 625 15.15 -78.82 -0.35
N LEU A 626 15.43 -78.43 0.92
CA LEU A 626 16.74 -77.97 1.50
C LEU A 626 17.22 -76.57 1.01
N GLY A 627 17.80 -75.66 1.82
CA GLY A 627 18.16 -75.59 3.25
C GLY A 627 19.31 -74.54 3.48
N VAL A 628 19.75 -74.08 4.67
CA VAL A 628 19.34 -74.26 6.10
C VAL A 628 19.88 -73.07 6.97
N ARG A 629 19.02 -72.27 7.64
CA ARG A 629 19.28 -71.37 8.83
C ARG A 629 20.26 -70.18 8.68
N ALA A 630 20.21 -69.09 9.47
CA ALA A 630 19.21 -68.45 10.39
C ALA A 630 19.75 -67.03 10.75
N GLY A 631 19.02 -66.06 11.33
CA GLY A 631 17.61 -65.89 11.72
C GLY A 631 17.32 -64.36 11.84
N GLU A 632 16.09 -63.85 11.66
CA GLU A 632 14.96 -63.80 12.64
C GLU A 632 15.26 -62.88 13.86
N LEU A 633 14.38 -61.99 14.36
CA LEU A 633 12.91 -61.82 14.30
C LEU A 633 12.51 -60.35 13.95
N ILE A 634 11.44 -60.01 13.18
CA ILE A 634 9.96 -60.09 13.39
C ILE A 634 9.44 -58.97 14.35
N ALA A 635 8.30 -58.26 14.19
CA ALA A 635 7.05 -58.37 13.36
C ALA A 635 6.71 -57.01 12.65
N ALA A 636 5.80 -56.81 11.67
CA ALA A 636 4.49 -57.39 11.28
C ALA A 636 3.32 -57.05 12.25
N GLU A 637 2.06 -56.75 11.88
CA GLU A 637 1.31 -56.58 10.60
C GLU A 637 0.07 -55.66 10.87
N GLY A 638 -0.60 -54.99 9.91
CA GLY A 638 -1.68 -55.53 9.04
C GLY A 638 -3.03 -55.72 9.79
N SER A 639 -4.02 -54.82 9.85
CA SER A 639 -4.89 -54.15 8.84
C SER A 639 -5.97 -55.01 8.16
N GLU A 640 -7.28 -54.74 8.40
CA GLU A 640 -8.34 -54.81 7.36
C GLU A 640 -9.71 -54.21 7.79
N PHE A 641 -10.74 -54.29 6.92
CA PHE A 641 -11.99 -53.50 6.89
C PHE A 641 -13.25 -54.41 6.87
N HIS A 642 -14.43 -53.95 7.36
CA HIS A 642 -15.71 -53.91 6.59
C HIS A 642 -17.00 -53.51 7.37
N THR A 643 -17.65 -52.43 6.91
CA THR A 643 -19.11 -52.16 6.70
C THR A 643 -20.23 -52.98 7.43
N LEU A 644 -21.23 -52.31 8.07
CA LEU A 644 -22.57 -51.91 7.53
C LEU A 644 -23.73 -51.74 8.58
N SER A 645 -24.48 -50.62 8.49
CA SER A 645 -25.90 -50.38 8.91
C SER A 645 -26.31 -50.32 10.40
N GLY A 646 -27.33 -49.49 10.72
CA GLY A 646 -28.22 -49.68 11.90
C GLY A 646 -28.46 -48.51 12.88
N SER A 647 -29.45 -47.64 12.59
CA SER A 647 -30.30 -46.87 13.54
C SER A 647 -29.74 -46.19 14.83
N VAL A 648 -29.79 -44.85 14.82
CA VAL A 648 -30.29 -43.93 15.90
C VAL A 648 -29.82 -44.11 17.36
N SER A 649 -29.03 -43.13 17.83
CA SER A 649 -29.27 -42.44 19.11
C SER A 649 -28.78 -40.98 19.02
N LEU A 650 -29.17 -40.11 19.96
CA LEU A 650 -28.94 -38.66 19.97
C LEU A 650 -28.39 -38.19 21.32
N CYS A 651 -27.58 -37.12 21.30
CA CYS A 651 -27.07 -36.35 22.46
C CYS A 651 -26.16 -37.08 23.48
N GLU A 652 -24.90 -36.66 23.56
CA GLU A 652 -24.19 -36.22 24.80
C GLU A 652 -22.70 -35.96 24.47
N ALA A 653 -22.33 -34.71 24.17
CA ALA A 653 -20.96 -34.36 23.74
C ALA A 653 -20.55 -32.88 23.97
N VAL A 654 -21.24 -32.13 24.83
CA VAL A 654 -20.95 -30.70 25.07
C VAL A 654 -20.14 -30.48 26.35
N ASP A 655 -20.54 -31.08 27.47
CA ASP A 655 -19.94 -30.78 28.78
C ASP A 655 -18.49 -31.29 28.91
N GLU A 656 -18.16 -32.43 28.32
CA GLU A 656 -16.78 -32.96 28.35
C GLU A 656 -15.81 -32.09 27.52
N ALA A 657 -16.30 -31.38 26.51
CA ALA A 657 -15.50 -30.40 25.77
C ALA A 657 -15.20 -29.15 26.61
N VAL A 658 -16.16 -28.66 27.41
CA VAL A 658 -15.97 -27.53 28.34
C VAL A 658 -14.91 -27.87 29.40
N ARG A 659 -14.88 -29.12 29.85
CA ARG A 659 -13.93 -29.64 30.84
C ARG A 659 -12.48 -29.66 30.35
N ILE A 660 -12.27 -29.98 29.07
CA ILE A 660 -10.92 -29.99 28.46
C ILE A 660 -10.41 -28.55 28.21
N ILE A 661 -11.30 -27.61 27.88
CA ILE A 661 -10.93 -26.23 27.52
C ILE A 661 -10.52 -25.38 28.74
N THR A 662 -10.94 -25.73 29.95
CA THR A 662 -10.83 -24.85 31.14
C THR A 662 -9.63 -25.10 32.07
N GLY A 663 -8.81 -26.14 31.81
CA GLY A 663 -7.41 -26.20 32.29
C GLY A 663 -7.18 -26.30 33.81
N GLY A 664 -8.11 -26.88 34.58
CA GLY A 664 -7.96 -27.05 36.03
C GLY A 664 -6.97 -28.16 36.43
N LEU A 665 -5.98 -27.83 37.26
CA LEU A 665 -5.15 -28.80 37.98
C LEU A 665 -5.88 -29.29 39.25
N PRO A 666 -5.69 -30.56 39.67
CA PRO A 666 -6.33 -31.10 40.88
C PRO A 666 -5.59 -30.68 42.16
N GLU A 667 -6.34 -30.37 43.22
CA GLU A 667 -5.80 -30.12 44.55
C GLU A 667 -5.48 -31.41 45.32
N ILE A 668 -4.55 -31.33 46.28
CA ILE A 668 -4.13 -32.43 47.14
C ILE A 668 -4.77 -32.27 48.53
N ALA A 669 -5.38 -33.35 49.04
CA ALA A 669 -6.08 -33.33 50.33
C ALA A 669 -5.14 -33.42 51.55
N VAL A 670 -5.49 -32.72 52.63
CA VAL A 670 -4.96 -32.88 54.00
C VAL A 670 -6.12 -32.71 54.99
N GLU A 671 -6.08 -33.44 56.11
CA GLU A 671 -7.17 -33.58 57.10
C GLU A 671 -7.18 -32.47 58.19
N GLY A 672 -8.30 -32.27 58.91
CA GLY A 672 -8.32 -31.38 60.09
C GLY A 672 -9.68 -31.06 60.76
N ASN A 673 -10.03 -31.83 61.80
CA ASN A 673 -11.16 -31.69 62.76
C ASN A 673 -11.70 -30.27 63.14
N GLY A 674 -13.03 -30.15 63.40
CA GLY A 674 -13.59 -29.16 64.35
C GLY A 674 -15.02 -28.61 64.06
N PRO A 675 -15.99 -28.59 65.02
CA PRO A 675 -17.37 -28.10 64.81
C PRO A 675 -17.84 -26.94 65.77
N VAL A 676 -19.16 -26.60 65.77
CA VAL A 676 -19.94 -25.78 66.76
C VAL A 676 -19.82 -24.22 66.61
N GLU A 677 -20.88 -23.35 66.60
CA GLU A 677 -22.36 -23.52 66.58
C GLU A 677 -23.19 -22.25 66.17
N ASN A 678 -24.48 -22.48 65.80
CA ASN A 678 -25.76 -21.75 66.05
C ASN A 678 -26.01 -20.20 65.99
N ASN A 679 -27.21 -19.87 65.42
CA ASN A 679 -28.21 -18.80 65.75
C ASN A 679 -27.90 -17.28 65.61
N THR A 680 -28.58 -16.49 64.75
CA THR A 680 -29.91 -15.79 64.84
C THR A 680 -29.96 -14.60 65.85
N ILE A 681 -30.58 -13.42 65.59
CA ILE A 681 -32.02 -13.09 65.80
C ILE A 681 -32.39 -11.61 65.40
N LEU A 682 -33.58 -11.39 64.78
CA LEU A 682 -34.55 -10.21 64.82
C LEU A 682 -34.01 -8.73 64.69
N ASN A 683 -34.69 -7.57 64.92
CA ASN A 683 -36.05 -6.94 64.65
C ASN A 683 -35.88 -5.37 64.71
N LYS A 684 -36.88 -4.45 64.57
CA LYS A 684 -37.94 -4.18 63.54
C LYS A 684 -38.78 -2.90 63.87
N ALA A 685 -38.67 -1.84 63.04
CA ALA A 685 -39.67 -0.77 62.74
C ALA A 685 -40.08 0.34 63.77
N VAL A 686 -40.83 1.34 63.23
CA VAL A 686 -41.74 2.38 63.85
C VAL A 686 -41.16 3.79 64.15
N LYS A 687 -41.87 4.96 64.06
CA LYS A 687 -42.83 5.59 63.09
C LYS A 687 -43.23 7.03 63.59
N ARG A 688 -43.66 7.94 62.69
CA ARG A 688 -44.35 9.27 62.89
C ARG A 688 -43.45 10.50 63.21
N ALA A 689 -43.82 11.75 62.90
CA ALA A 689 -44.74 12.31 61.87
C ALA A 689 -44.65 13.87 61.82
N HIS A 690 -44.65 14.46 60.61
CA HIS A 690 -45.05 15.86 60.31
C HIS A 690 -44.15 16.96 60.95
N GLU A 691 -44.22 18.28 60.70
CA GLU A 691 -44.98 19.21 59.81
C GLU A 691 -44.09 20.50 59.70
N ASP A 692 -44.01 21.37 58.66
CA ASP A 692 -44.30 21.39 57.21
C ASP A 692 -43.59 22.66 56.60
N SER A 693 -44.04 23.26 55.47
CA SER A 693 -43.57 24.54 54.81
C SER A 693 -42.46 24.47 53.73
N ASP A 694 -42.92 24.52 52.47
CA ASP A 694 -42.50 25.34 51.31
C ASP A 694 -41.17 25.14 50.49
N ASP A 695 -41.33 25.40 49.18
CA ASP A 695 -40.39 25.75 48.07
C ASP A 695 -39.29 24.79 47.53
N ASP A 696 -39.73 23.94 46.58
CA ASP A 696 -39.27 23.83 45.17
C ASP A 696 -37.95 23.15 44.65
N GLU A 697 -38.07 22.71 43.37
CA GLU A 697 -37.09 22.23 42.37
C GLU A 697 -36.23 20.94 42.57
N GLU A 698 -36.96 19.83 42.46
CA GLU A 698 -36.58 18.52 41.90
C GLU A 698 -35.41 18.45 40.86
N LYS A 699 -34.38 17.62 41.13
CA LYS A 699 -34.07 16.39 40.33
C LYS A 699 -32.94 15.51 40.91
N GLY A 700 -33.30 14.26 41.20
CA GLY A 700 -32.40 13.24 41.78
C GLY A 700 -31.50 12.52 40.76
N SER A 701 -30.40 11.97 41.27
CA SER A 701 -29.45 11.17 40.49
C SER A 701 -29.86 9.70 40.39
N VAL A 702 -29.56 9.06 39.25
CA VAL A 702 -29.70 7.60 39.06
C VAL A 702 -28.32 6.95 39.11
N VAL A 703 -28.19 5.90 39.92
CA VAL A 703 -26.91 5.21 40.20
C VAL A 703 -26.58 4.20 39.09
N PRO A 704 -25.33 4.15 38.57
CA PRO A 704 -24.93 3.17 37.55
C PRO A 704 -24.81 1.73 38.06
N PRO A 705 -24.93 0.70 37.19
CA PRO A 705 -24.77 -0.71 37.58
C PRO A 705 -23.36 -1.09 38.08
N VAL A 706 -23.29 -2.11 38.94
CA VAL A 706 -22.13 -2.47 39.77
C VAL A 706 -20.92 -3.06 39.00
N HIS A 707 -21.05 -3.40 37.71
CA HIS A 707 -20.01 -4.08 36.93
C HIS A 707 -19.64 -3.39 35.61
N ASP A 708 -19.32 -2.08 35.66
CA ASP A 708 -18.64 -1.39 34.55
C ASP A 708 -17.13 -1.73 34.51
N ILE A 709 -16.77 -2.66 33.64
CA ILE A 709 -15.39 -3.13 33.39
C ILE A 709 -14.52 -2.02 32.76
N TYR A 710 -15.12 -1.01 32.10
CA TYR A 710 -14.40 0.03 31.38
C TYR A 710 -13.72 1.03 32.35
N ARG A 711 -14.40 1.37 33.46
CA ARG A 711 -13.87 2.30 34.47
C ARG A 711 -12.63 1.75 35.19
N ALA A 712 -12.59 0.45 35.44
CA ALA A 712 -11.47 -0.23 36.11
C ALA A 712 -10.14 -0.16 35.32
N ARG A 713 -10.19 -0.01 33.99
CA ARG A 713 -8.97 0.12 33.15
C ARG A 713 -8.39 1.54 33.15
N GLN A 714 -9.21 2.57 33.38
CA GLN A 714 -8.76 3.97 33.44
C GLN A 714 -7.97 4.26 34.74
N GLN A 715 -8.42 3.75 35.88
CA GLN A 715 -7.80 4.03 37.18
C GLN A 715 -6.41 3.39 37.39
N LYS A 716 -5.94 2.50 36.50
CA LYS A 716 -4.60 1.89 36.54
C LYS A 716 -3.52 2.68 35.75
N ARG A 717 -3.80 3.90 35.29
CA ARG A 717 -2.83 4.78 34.61
C ARG A 717 -2.50 6.10 35.35
N ILE A 718 -2.91 6.25 36.60
CA ILE A 718 -2.51 7.38 37.46
C ILE A 718 -2.00 6.84 38.80
N ARG A 719 -0.73 6.43 38.80
CA ARG A 719 0.19 6.34 39.95
C ARG A 719 1.62 6.20 39.41
#